data_AF-A0A1B6CAG5-F1
#
_entry.id   AF-A0A1B6CAG5-F1
#
_cell.length_a   1.000
_cell.length_b   1.000
_cell.length_c   1.000
_cell.angle_alpha   90.00
_cell.angle_beta   90.00
_cell.angle_gamma   90.00
#
_symmetry.space_group_name_H-M   'P 1'
#
loop_
_entity.id
_entity.type
_entity.pdbx_description
1 polymer ?
#
loop_
_entity_poly.entity_id
_entity_poly.type
_entity_poly.pdbx_seq_one_letter_code
_entity_poly.pdbx_strand_id
1 'polypeptide(L)'
;ISYVDDNNFKGFLYKWLKFYDEPSKDFIKEMEKWEVTKKIHFTGLVAFSLLSLLYNFIKYFIVEDYEKPNKIFVWEFLKIFKSANDVKSRKEPIRSVMKDCCDLLISKCCKNMEILTIDVYLFWAEIDLDDVPDTENTLQRKIGEEAFKCKSILVEAERKQVFSSQLNDLINYLSNIAISKNTENNEQPEVNLTIIVENIQHSKEPTQWLHKLSQITFTFTQDIINLLMENITFLNIEIKQKIFRKCLEFLNTNTDDLESVQKLIFLMIKDEEIVIQIEFLKEFIELNGTSSILKNNDFEDLVTETLNKITVEDVKFEEVISNFIYLAMQDGEATIKSVVIHGINTKQHIKVAADILNSLSCICFHVSVNETNLLFNIIKNTCLQFVKLPTKSQQNYAFFINELVQRKLVDAEKLISNCILPLIELKEGNGCPDDIVIDLMGLELINVLFCSQMKIKRSILLNTLVNVLSTNRCQIQYCYEMMVVCEKSISLIGTIVDDCLLFNPSDFTSKDKNWLQTEVAKHKQLNAGYLSKLFPENNVLPQDFPNKIFYMMHYGIGHRNVLDLSIKIKEDISAHLAPVLVSLTESEWKMMFEVLASSFSEFIVLFHIISDSVLLYKCYLDEYNLQSSSQSYLSYCTSNICKILNDKTSSWNETDQCETVKIFLRLCTMIGELNTIEVEKHCTSVALNKLLEIISKKNSSRVEFIQIVSAGIFIIKHSFLRKSIKNSFSKLKCSTSD
;
A
#
# COMPACT_ATOMS: atom_id res chain seq x y z
N ILE A 1 -32.09 -35.05 9.77
CA ILE A 1 -31.03 -34.43 10.61
C ILE A 1 -30.30 -33.28 9.89
N SER A 2 -30.56 -33.02 8.60
CA SER A 2 -29.84 -32.03 7.78
C SER A 2 -30.34 -30.59 7.79
N TYR A 3 -31.19 -30.16 8.73
CA TYR A 3 -31.58 -28.74 8.85
C TYR A 3 -31.82 -28.37 10.31
N VAL A 4 -30.76 -27.94 11.00
CA VAL A 4 -30.91 -27.24 12.28
C VAL A 4 -29.89 -26.10 12.35
N ASP A 5 -30.41 -24.89 12.27
CA ASP A 5 -29.70 -23.61 12.49
C ASP A 5 -28.92 -23.63 13.82
N ASP A 6 -27.75 -22.97 13.90
CA ASP A 6 -26.77 -23.11 15.00
C ASP A 6 -27.34 -22.77 16.40
N ASN A 7 -28.40 -21.96 16.46
CA ASN A 7 -29.12 -21.64 17.70
C ASN A 7 -30.22 -22.66 18.06
N ASN A 8 -30.77 -23.39 17.08
CA ASN A 8 -31.71 -24.49 17.31
C ASN A 8 -30.99 -25.80 17.64
N PHE A 9 -29.74 -25.99 17.21
CA PHE A 9 -28.95 -27.19 17.50
C PHE A 9 -28.70 -27.33 19.00
N LYS A 10 -28.45 -26.20 19.69
CA LYS A 10 -28.25 -26.13 21.15
C LYS A 10 -29.49 -26.54 21.94
N GLY A 11 -30.67 -26.05 21.55
CA GLY A 11 -31.94 -26.41 22.17
C GLY A 11 -32.40 -27.84 21.88
N PHE A 12 -32.07 -28.35 20.69
CA PHE A 12 -32.31 -29.73 20.29
C PHE A 12 -31.42 -30.69 21.08
N LEU A 13 -30.12 -30.41 21.19
CA LEU A 13 -29.15 -31.20 21.95
C LEU A 13 -29.48 -31.23 23.46
N TYR A 14 -29.93 -30.10 24.02
CA TYR A 14 -30.41 -29.99 25.41
C TYR A 14 -31.60 -30.92 25.70
N LYS A 15 -32.60 -30.93 24.80
CA LYS A 15 -33.75 -31.83 24.92
C LYS A 15 -33.36 -33.29 24.73
N TRP A 16 -32.43 -33.56 23.80
CA TRP A 16 -31.93 -34.89 23.50
C TRP A 16 -31.17 -35.53 24.67
N LEU A 17 -30.21 -34.82 25.28
CA LEU A 17 -29.42 -35.36 26.39
C LEU A 17 -30.24 -35.52 27.68
N LYS A 18 -31.14 -34.58 27.99
CA LYS A 18 -32.04 -34.67 29.16
C LYS A 18 -33.00 -35.87 29.06
N PHE A 19 -33.44 -36.18 27.84
CA PHE A 19 -34.28 -37.34 27.55
C PHE A 19 -33.58 -38.68 27.89
N TYR A 20 -32.24 -38.76 27.83
CA TYR A 20 -31.49 -39.97 28.20
C TYR A 20 -31.18 -40.10 29.68
N ASP A 21 -30.96 -39.00 30.40
CA ASP A 21 -30.57 -39.06 31.82
C ASP A 21 -31.80 -39.27 32.73
N GLU A 22 -32.94 -38.66 32.38
CA GLU A 22 -34.22 -38.86 33.05
C GLU A 22 -35.34 -38.94 32.00
N PRO A 23 -35.52 -40.10 31.33
CA PRO A 23 -36.66 -40.28 30.45
C PRO A 23 -37.94 -40.03 31.26
N SER A 24 -38.84 -39.20 30.73
CA SER A 24 -40.07 -38.87 31.44
C SER A 24 -40.83 -40.16 31.80
N LYS A 25 -41.44 -40.22 32.98
CA LYS A 25 -42.21 -41.41 33.42
C LYS A 25 -43.28 -41.80 32.41
N ASP A 26 -43.82 -40.82 31.69
CA ASP A 26 -44.83 -41.04 30.64
C ASP A 26 -44.20 -41.70 29.40
N PHE A 27 -42.99 -41.29 29.01
CA PHE A 27 -42.25 -41.93 27.92
C PHE A 27 -41.82 -43.36 28.26
N ILE A 28 -41.39 -43.64 29.50
CA ILE A 28 -41.08 -45.02 29.93
C ILE A 28 -42.33 -45.91 29.84
N LYS A 29 -43.48 -45.43 30.32
CA LYS A 29 -44.77 -46.14 30.22
C LYS A 29 -45.23 -46.33 28.77
N GLU A 30 -44.92 -45.38 27.89
CA GLU A 30 -45.23 -45.48 26.47
C GLU A 30 -44.32 -46.51 25.78
N MET A 31 -43.01 -46.46 26.07
CA MET A 31 -42.06 -47.46 25.59
C MET A 31 -42.43 -48.86 26.07
N GLU A 32 -42.88 -49.06 27.30
CA GLU A 32 -43.32 -50.38 27.79
C GLU A 32 -44.36 -51.03 26.88
N LYS A 33 -45.26 -50.23 26.30
CA LYS A 33 -46.32 -50.66 25.36
C LYS A 33 -45.82 -50.91 23.93
N TRP A 34 -44.58 -50.55 23.60
CA TRP A 34 -44.04 -50.80 22.28
C TRP A 34 -43.69 -52.27 22.08
N GLU A 35 -43.88 -52.73 20.86
CA GLU A 35 -43.38 -54.03 20.40
C GLU A 35 -41.85 -54.08 20.55
N VAL A 36 -41.33 -55.30 20.78
CA VAL A 36 -39.90 -55.55 20.98
C VAL A 36 -39.07 -55.04 19.80
N THR A 37 -39.56 -55.24 18.57
CA THR A 37 -38.98 -54.74 17.32
C THR A 37 -38.81 -53.22 17.31
N LYS A 38 -39.84 -52.48 17.70
CA LYS A 38 -39.82 -51.01 17.79
C LYS A 38 -38.86 -50.51 18.88
N LYS A 39 -38.77 -51.22 20.02
CA LYS A 39 -37.79 -50.93 21.07
C LYS A 39 -36.36 -51.11 20.57
N ILE A 40 -36.08 -52.22 19.88
CA ILE A 40 -34.75 -52.53 19.35
C ILE A 40 -34.34 -51.52 18.26
N HIS A 41 -35.25 -51.13 17.35
CA HIS A 41 -35.00 -50.07 16.36
C HIS A 41 -34.65 -48.75 17.07
N PHE A 42 -35.46 -48.33 18.05
CA PHE A 42 -35.20 -47.11 18.79
C PHE A 42 -33.82 -47.10 19.45
N THR A 43 -33.41 -48.22 20.08
CA THR A 43 -32.06 -48.39 20.65
C THR A 43 -30.94 -48.22 19.62
N GLY A 44 -31.16 -48.61 18.36
CA GLY A 44 -30.18 -48.38 17.29
C GLY A 44 -30.04 -46.90 16.91
N LEU A 45 -31.14 -46.17 16.79
CA LEU A 45 -31.12 -44.72 16.54
C LEU A 45 -30.47 -43.93 17.68
N VAL A 46 -30.69 -44.39 18.92
CA VAL A 46 -30.05 -43.89 20.12
C VAL A 46 -28.53 -44.07 20.05
N ALA A 47 -28.06 -45.28 19.74
CA ALA A 47 -26.64 -45.60 19.64
C ALA A 47 -25.96 -44.76 18.54
N PHE A 48 -26.57 -44.68 17.34
CA PHE A 48 -26.09 -43.84 16.24
C PHE A 48 -25.89 -42.38 16.67
N SER A 49 -26.89 -41.81 17.35
CA SER A 49 -26.89 -40.40 17.70
C SER A 49 -25.90 -40.07 18.83
N LEU A 50 -25.71 -40.99 19.79
CA LEU A 50 -24.70 -40.85 20.83
C LEU A 50 -23.28 -40.91 20.26
N LEU A 51 -23.03 -41.82 19.32
CA LEU A 51 -21.75 -41.90 18.61
C LEU A 51 -21.46 -40.64 17.82
N SER A 52 -22.42 -40.19 17.00
CA SER A 52 -22.24 -38.97 16.21
C SER A 52 -21.96 -37.75 17.10
N LEU A 53 -22.62 -37.65 18.24
CA LEU A 53 -22.35 -36.61 19.22
C LEU A 53 -20.94 -36.70 19.81
N LEU A 54 -20.52 -37.91 20.21
CA LEU A 54 -19.19 -38.16 20.76
C LEU A 54 -18.09 -37.79 19.74
N TYR A 55 -18.22 -38.22 18.49
CA TYR A 55 -17.29 -37.89 17.42
C TYR A 55 -17.11 -36.38 17.26
N ASN A 56 -18.21 -35.63 17.14
CA ASN A 56 -18.16 -34.19 16.95
C ASN A 56 -17.56 -33.46 18.16
N PHE A 57 -17.84 -33.93 19.37
CA PHE A 57 -17.33 -33.31 20.59
C PHE A 57 -15.83 -33.56 20.79
N ILE A 58 -15.34 -34.77 20.50
CA ILE A 58 -13.90 -35.08 20.56
C ILE A 58 -13.14 -34.37 19.44
N LYS A 59 -13.70 -34.32 18.23
CA LYS A 59 -13.13 -33.54 17.12
C LYS A 59 -12.93 -32.09 17.51
N TYR A 60 -13.95 -31.50 18.13
CA TYR A 60 -13.89 -30.12 18.62
C TYR A 60 -12.81 -29.93 19.70
N PHE A 61 -12.55 -30.95 20.52
CA PHE A 61 -11.53 -30.89 21.56
C PHE A 61 -10.10 -31.05 21.02
N ILE A 62 -9.89 -31.88 19.98
CA ILE A 62 -8.56 -32.23 19.45
C ILE A 62 -8.02 -31.22 18.44
N VAL A 63 -8.88 -30.59 17.64
CA VAL A 63 -8.48 -29.60 16.63
C VAL A 63 -8.19 -28.27 17.35
N GLU A 64 -6.92 -27.99 17.64
CA GLU A 64 -6.45 -26.77 18.33
C GLU A 64 -6.61 -25.46 17.51
N ASP A 65 -7.41 -25.47 16.44
CA ASP A 65 -7.42 -24.44 15.39
C ASP A 65 -8.60 -23.46 15.46
N TYR A 66 -9.23 -23.31 16.63
CA TYR A 66 -10.20 -22.24 16.86
C TYR A 66 -9.71 -21.34 18.00
N GLU A 67 -9.11 -20.22 17.62
CA GLU A 67 -9.01 -19.04 18.48
C GLU A 67 -10.41 -18.70 19.03
N LYS A 68 -10.64 -19.04 20.30
CA LYS A 68 -11.87 -18.93 21.10
C LYS A 68 -12.90 -20.04 20.82
N PRO A 69 -12.89 -21.13 21.61
CA PRO A 69 -14.10 -21.94 21.74
C PRO A 69 -15.25 -21.02 22.15
N ASN A 70 -16.40 -21.13 21.47
CA ASN A 70 -17.55 -20.28 21.72
C ASN A 70 -17.98 -20.50 23.18
N LYS A 71 -17.53 -19.63 24.10
CA LYS A 71 -17.65 -19.84 25.55
C LYS A 71 -19.09 -20.19 25.94
N ILE A 72 -20.07 -19.58 25.26
CA ILE A 72 -21.50 -19.82 25.46
C ILE A 72 -21.86 -21.31 25.28
N PHE A 73 -21.31 -22.00 24.27
CA PHE A 73 -21.57 -23.41 24.00
C PHE A 73 -21.09 -24.32 25.15
N VAL A 74 -19.89 -24.08 25.66
CA VAL A 74 -19.30 -24.83 26.78
C VAL A 74 -20.07 -24.56 28.08
N TRP A 75 -20.44 -23.30 28.32
CA TRP A 75 -21.18 -22.88 29.51
C TRP A 75 -22.63 -23.37 29.53
N GLU A 76 -23.28 -23.49 28.37
CA GLU A 76 -24.62 -24.07 28.26
C GLU A 76 -24.61 -25.59 28.44
N PHE A 77 -23.59 -26.29 27.91
CA PHE A 77 -23.40 -27.72 28.14
C PHE A 77 -23.19 -28.04 29.63
N LEU A 78 -22.47 -27.18 30.36
CA LEU A 78 -22.23 -27.35 31.80
C LEU A 78 -23.47 -27.23 32.68
N LYS A 79 -24.45 -26.40 32.27
CA LYS A 79 -25.73 -26.27 32.97
C LYS A 79 -26.59 -27.53 32.91
N ILE A 80 -26.29 -28.46 32.00
CA ILE A 80 -27.03 -29.71 31.81
C ILE A 80 -26.67 -30.73 32.89
N PHE A 81 -25.41 -30.75 33.35
CA PHE A 81 -24.86 -31.87 34.11
C PHE A 81 -24.47 -31.54 35.56
N LYS A 82 -24.36 -30.26 35.92
CA LYS A 82 -24.23 -29.83 37.32
C LYS A 82 -25.30 -28.79 37.63
N SER A 83 -25.90 -28.91 38.82
CA SER A 83 -26.78 -27.88 39.34
C SER A 83 -26.11 -26.51 39.14
N ALA A 84 -26.86 -25.48 38.75
CA ALA A 84 -26.32 -24.15 38.46
C ALA A 84 -25.50 -23.54 39.64
N ASN A 85 -25.53 -24.18 40.81
CA ASN A 85 -24.80 -23.80 42.02
C ASN A 85 -23.37 -24.36 42.10
N ASP A 86 -23.04 -25.48 41.45
CA ASP A 86 -21.67 -26.06 41.51
C ASP A 86 -20.72 -25.47 40.47
N VAL A 87 -21.23 -24.94 39.37
CA VAL A 87 -20.41 -24.39 38.27
C VAL A 87 -19.94 -22.95 38.57
N LYS A 88 -20.63 -22.23 39.47
CA LYS A 88 -20.25 -20.87 39.86
C LYS A 88 -19.02 -20.79 40.78
N SER A 89 -18.56 -21.90 41.35
CA SER A 89 -17.53 -21.88 42.41
C SER A 89 -16.14 -22.33 42.00
N ARG A 90 -15.88 -22.70 40.74
CA ARG A 90 -14.54 -23.18 40.33
C ARG A 90 -13.84 -22.28 39.32
N LYS A 91 -12.69 -21.74 39.74
CA LYS A 91 -11.61 -21.16 38.91
C LYS A 91 -10.90 -22.26 38.08
N GLU A 92 -11.61 -23.26 37.56
CA GLU A 92 -10.99 -24.33 36.77
C GLU A 92 -10.88 -23.89 35.29
N PRO A 93 -9.75 -24.18 34.61
CA PRO A 93 -9.58 -23.84 33.21
C PRO A 93 -10.61 -24.59 32.34
N ILE A 94 -11.17 -23.90 31.33
CA ILE A 94 -12.19 -24.41 30.39
C ILE A 94 -11.82 -25.80 29.82
N ARG A 95 -10.53 -26.04 29.60
CA ARG A 95 -9.98 -27.32 29.09
C ARG A 95 -10.20 -28.50 30.05
N SER A 96 -10.10 -28.28 31.37
CA SER A 96 -10.36 -29.31 32.39
C SER A 96 -11.84 -29.70 32.41
N VAL A 97 -12.71 -28.70 32.25
CA VAL A 97 -14.16 -28.88 32.31
C VAL A 97 -14.70 -29.58 31.06
N MET A 98 -14.14 -29.26 29.89
CA MET A 98 -14.41 -30.01 28.65
C MET A 98 -13.96 -31.47 28.74
N LYS A 99 -12.82 -31.74 29.40
CA LYS A 99 -12.32 -33.10 29.62
C LYS A 99 -13.30 -33.94 30.44
N ASP A 100 -13.82 -33.41 31.56
CA ASP A 100 -14.84 -34.09 32.38
C ASP A 100 -16.12 -34.41 31.57
N CYS A 101 -16.51 -33.52 30.66
CA CYS A 101 -17.66 -33.71 29.78
C CYS A 101 -17.43 -34.84 28.77
N CYS A 102 -16.24 -34.90 28.17
CA CYS A 102 -15.84 -36.01 27.31
C CYS A 102 -15.84 -37.34 28.07
N ASP A 103 -15.26 -37.37 29.27
CA ASP A 103 -15.18 -38.59 30.09
C ASP A 103 -16.58 -39.12 30.46
N LEU A 104 -17.55 -38.22 30.72
CA LEU A 104 -18.94 -38.61 30.96
C LEU A 104 -19.63 -39.17 29.71
N LEU A 105 -19.45 -38.53 28.55
CA LEU A 105 -19.99 -39.01 27.27
C LEU A 105 -19.40 -40.37 26.90
N ILE A 106 -18.09 -40.57 27.12
CA ILE A 106 -17.40 -41.85 26.96
C ILE A 106 -18.05 -42.89 27.87
N SER A 107 -18.23 -42.59 29.16
CA SER A 107 -18.84 -43.52 30.12
C SER A 107 -20.27 -43.92 29.74
N LYS A 108 -21.09 -42.98 29.25
CA LYS A 108 -22.45 -43.26 28.77
C LYS A 108 -22.46 -44.08 27.48
N CYS A 109 -21.50 -43.85 26.58
CA CYS A 109 -21.33 -44.68 25.40
C CYS A 109 -20.94 -46.11 25.80
N CYS A 110 -19.98 -46.30 26.73
CA CYS A 110 -19.63 -47.63 27.23
C CYS A 110 -20.84 -48.38 27.78
N LYS A 111 -21.64 -47.75 28.66
CA LYS A 111 -22.84 -48.39 29.23
C LYS A 111 -23.88 -48.79 28.18
N ASN A 112 -24.07 -47.98 27.14
CA ASN A 112 -25.01 -48.32 26.07
C ASN A 112 -24.46 -49.43 25.17
N MET A 113 -23.15 -49.45 24.93
CA MET A 113 -22.49 -50.51 24.14
C MET A 113 -22.45 -51.85 24.87
N GLU A 114 -22.30 -51.86 26.19
CA GLU A 114 -22.35 -53.08 27.02
C GLU A 114 -23.69 -53.81 26.92
N ILE A 115 -24.78 -53.08 26.61
CA ILE A 115 -26.12 -53.64 26.48
C ILE A 115 -26.34 -54.26 25.08
N LEU A 116 -25.45 -54.03 24.12
CA LEU A 116 -25.57 -54.52 22.75
C LEU A 116 -25.15 -55.99 22.64
N THR A 117 -26.13 -56.88 22.71
CA THR A 117 -25.95 -58.31 22.37
C THR A 117 -25.89 -58.52 20.85
N ILE A 118 -25.26 -59.61 20.40
CA ILE A 118 -25.17 -60.00 18.97
C ILE A 118 -26.56 -60.02 18.31
N ASP A 119 -27.59 -60.52 19.00
CA ASP A 119 -28.94 -60.62 18.48
C ASP A 119 -29.58 -59.25 18.18
N VAL A 120 -29.28 -58.24 19.01
CA VAL A 120 -29.73 -56.85 18.80
C VAL A 120 -29.02 -56.23 17.60
N TYR A 121 -27.72 -56.51 17.44
CA TYR A 121 -26.93 -56.01 16.33
C TYR A 121 -27.32 -56.64 14.99
N LEU A 122 -27.63 -57.96 14.96
CA LEU A 122 -28.13 -58.66 13.78
C LEU A 122 -29.53 -58.20 13.39
N PHE A 123 -30.40 -57.90 14.36
CA PHE A 123 -31.72 -57.35 14.08
C PHE A 123 -31.66 -56.01 13.31
N TRP A 124 -30.65 -55.17 13.59
CA TRP A 124 -30.47 -53.91 12.85
C TRP A 124 -30.05 -54.08 11.39
N ALA A 125 -29.59 -55.28 11.00
CA ALA A 125 -29.29 -55.60 9.60
C ALA A 125 -30.56 -55.71 8.75
N GLU A 126 -31.71 -55.99 9.39
CA GLU A 126 -33.00 -56.20 8.75
C GLU A 126 -33.88 -54.93 8.75
N ILE A 127 -33.35 -53.80 9.27
CA ILE A 127 -34.05 -52.51 9.32
C ILE A 127 -33.50 -51.60 8.22
N ASP A 128 -34.27 -51.48 7.14
CA ASP A 128 -34.01 -50.51 6.08
C ASP A 128 -34.36 -49.09 6.54
N LEU A 129 -33.52 -48.12 6.18
CA LEU A 129 -33.81 -46.71 6.38
C LEU A 129 -34.27 -46.13 5.04
N ASP A 130 -35.58 -46.10 4.86
CA ASP A 130 -36.28 -45.54 3.69
C ASP A 130 -35.78 -44.11 3.41
N ASP A 131 -34.92 -43.94 2.40
CA ASP A 131 -34.69 -42.66 1.69
C ASP A 131 -33.70 -42.75 0.49
N VAL A 132 -33.07 -43.89 0.18
CA VAL A 132 -32.24 -44.04 -1.04
C VAL A 132 -32.38 -45.45 -1.63
N PRO A 133 -32.63 -45.62 -2.94
CA PRO A 133 -32.75 -46.93 -3.58
C PRO A 133 -31.36 -47.50 -3.87
N ASP A 134 -30.63 -47.86 -2.82
CA ASP A 134 -29.48 -48.75 -2.88
C ASP A 134 -29.61 -49.72 -1.68
N THR A 135 -29.60 -51.01 -1.98
CA THR A 135 -29.98 -52.15 -1.12
C THR A 135 -29.09 -52.39 0.11
N GLU A 136 -28.32 -51.41 0.57
CA GLU A 136 -27.33 -51.59 1.64
C GLU A 136 -27.44 -50.59 2.82
N ASN A 137 -28.43 -49.69 2.83
CA ASN A 137 -28.53 -48.60 3.81
C ASN A 137 -29.28 -49.00 5.09
N THR A 138 -28.80 -50.04 5.76
CA THR A 138 -29.40 -50.58 6.99
C THR A 138 -29.03 -49.78 8.23
N LEU A 139 -29.84 -49.86 9.28
CA LEU A 139 -29.53 -49.22 10.58
C LEU A 139 -28.20 -49.73 11.16
N GLN A 140 -27.91 -51.02 10.99
CA GLN A 140 -26.64 -51.62 11.40
C GLN A 140 -25.45 -50.95 10.73
N ARG A 141 -25.53 -50.70 9.42
CA ARG A 141 -24.44 -50.06 8.67
C ARG A 141 -24.21 -48.62 9.11
N LYS A 142 -25.27 -47.82 9.29
CA LYS A 142 -25.11 -46.43 9.76
C LYS A 142 -24.49 -46.36 11.16
N ILE A 143 -24.90 -47.25 12.07
CA ILE A 143 -24.29 -47.34 13.40
C ILE A 143 -22.82 -47.76 13.27
N GLY A 144 -22.51 -48.73 12.41
CA GLY A 144 -21.15 -49.19 12.17
C GLY A 144 -20.24 -48.12 11.58
N GLU A 145 -20.73 -47.32 10.62
CA GLU A 145 -19.98 -46.21 10.02
C GLU A 145 -19.71 -45.07 11.01
N GLU A 146 -20.67 -44.71 11.86
CA GLU A 146 -20.43 -43.75 12.95
C GLU A 146 -19.51 -44.33 14.03
N ALA A 147 -19.63 -45.61 14.37
CA ALA A 147 -18.73 -46.29 15.30
C ALA A 147 -17.29 -46.28 14.78
N PHE A 148 -17.08 -46.45 13.47
CA PHE A 148 -15.77 -46.34 12.83
C PHE A 148 -15.19 -44.92 12.98
N LYS A 149 -15.97 -43.87 12.68
CA LYS A 149 -15.53 -42.47 12.87
C LYS A 149 -15.17 -42.17 14.33
N CYS A 150 -15.99 -42.63 15.27
CA CYS A 150 -15.71 -42.50 16.70
C CYS A 150 -14.42 -43.21 17.09
N LYS A 151 -14.22 -44.45 16.64
CA LYS A 151 -13.00 -45.22 16.93
C LYS A 151 -11.75 -44.49 16.43
N SER A 152 -11.74 -44.02 15.19
CA SER A 152 -10.59 -43.32 14.61
C SER A 152 -10.19 -42.10 15.43
N ILE A 153 -11.17 -41.29 15.86
CA ILE A 153 -10.88 -40.06 16.60
C ILE A 153 -10.53 -40.33 18.07
N LEU A 154 -11.09 -41.38 18.68
CA LEU A 154 -10.73 -41.84 20.03
C LEU A 154 -9.29 -42.38 20.09
N VAL A 155 -8.84 -43.13 19.07
CA VAL A 155 -7.44 -43.60 18.96
C VAL A 155 -6.47 -42.42 18.81
N GLU A 156 -6.84 -41.39 18.05
CA GLU A 156 -6.04 -40.16 17.97
C GLU A 156 -5.97 -39.44 19.32
N ALA A 157 -7.10 -39.41 20.05
CA ALA A 157 -7.18 -38.84 21.39
C ALA A 157 -6.31 -39.59 22.42
N GLU A 158 -6.26 -40.93 22.32
CA GLU A 158 -5.43 -41.81 23.15
C GLU A 158 -3.94 -41.49 22.96
N ARG A 159 -3.49 -41.38 21.70
CA ARG A 159 -2.10 -41.03 21.36
C ARG A 159 -1.68 -39.68 21.95
N LYS A 160 -2.61 -38.75 22.08
CA LYS A 160 -2.41 -37.42 22.68
C LYS A 160 -2.57 -37.41 24.21
N GLN A 161 -2.80 -38.56 24.86
CA GLN A 161 -2.98 -38.76 26.32
C GLN A 161 -4.05 -37.86 26.97
N VAL A 162 -5.13 -37.59 26.25
CA VAL A 162 -6.06 -36.53 26.61
C VAL A 162 -7.12 -36.94 27.66
N PHE A 163 -7.60 -38.19 27.63
CA PHE A 163 -8.82 -38.64 28.36
C PHE A 163 -8.60 -39.84 29.29
N SER A 164 -9.63 -40.24 30.04
CA SER A 164 -9.59 -41.26 31.12
C SER A 164 -9.41 -42.72 30.66
N SER A 165 -9.20 -43.64 31.62
CA SER A 165 -8.95 -45.08 31.40
C SER A 165 -10.10 -45.87 30.77
N GLN A 166 -11.32 -45.35 30.75
CA GLN A 166 -12.49 -45.99 30.13
C GLN A 166 -12.50 -45.87 28.59
N LEU A 167 -11.60 -45.06 28.03
CA LEU A 167 -11.42 -44.88 26.59
C LEU A 167 -11.13 -46.21 25.88
N ASN A 168 -10.29 -47.06 26.49
CA ASN A 168 -9.82 -48.30 25.86
C ASN A 168 -10.94 -49.35 25.79
N ASP A 169 -11.81 -49.38 26.80
CA ASP A 169 -13.01 -50.23 26.78
C ASP A 169 -13.94 -49.80 25.65
N LEU A 170 -14.16 -48.49 25.46
CA LEU A 170 -14.97 -47.97 24.36
C LEU A 170 -14.37 -48.28 22.99
N ILE A 171 -13.06 -48.10 22.81
CA ILE A 171 -12.34 -48.43 21.57
C ILE A 171 -12.51 -49.93 21.27
N ASN A 172 -12.41 -50.79 22.28
CA ASN A 172 -12.61 -52.23 22.14
C ASN A 172 -14.05 -52.58 21.74
N TYR A 173 -15.05 -51.98 22.41
CA TYR A 173 -16.46 -52.19 22.04
C TYR A 173 -16.77 -51.69 20.62
N LEU A 174 -16.29 -50.51 20.26
CA LEU A 174 -16.46 -49.95 18.92
C LEU A 174 -15.76 -50.80 17.86
N SER A 175 -14.63 -51.42 18.18
CA SER A 175 -13.93 -52.31 17.24
C SER A 175 -14.76 -53.52 16.83
N ASN A 176 -15.72 -53.95 17.65
CA ASN A 176 -16.57 -55.10 17.35
C ASN A 176 -17.76 -54.77 16.43
N ILE A 177 -18.14 -53.49 16.32
CA ILE A 177 -19.29 -53.05 15.53
C ILE A 177 -18.93 -52.04 14.43
N ALA A 178 -17.70 -51.53 14.42
CA ALA A 178 -17.26 -50.52 13.46
C ALA A 178 -17.21 -51.12 12.05
N ILE A 179 -17.95 -50.50 11.14
CA ILE A 179 -17.96 -50.81 9.72
C ILE A 179 -17.40 -49.59 9.02
N SER A 180 -16.26 -49.71 8.35
CA SER A 180 -15.77 -48.61 7.52
C SER A 180 -16.73 -48.42 6.34
N LYS A 181 -17.01 -47.18 5.97
CA LYS A 181 -17.89 -46.88 4.81
C LYS A 181 -17.33 -47.62 3.59
N ASN A 182 -18.13 -48.46 2.92
CA ASN A 182 -17.78 -48.96 1.59
C ASN A 182 -17.83 -47.79 0.61
N THR A 183 -16.80 -46.96 0.61
CA THR A 183 -16.16 -46.59 -0.65
C THR A 183 -15.42 -47.84 -1.12
N GLU A 184 -15.37 -48.11 -2.42
CA GLU A 184 -14.71 -49.27 -3.08
C GLU A 184 -13.17 -49.41 -2.80
N ASN A 185 -12.68 -48.99 -1.64
CA ASN A 185 -11.29 -48.78 -1.27
C ASN A 185 -10.88 -49.39 0.07
N ASN A 186 -11.71 -50.23 0.70
CA ASN A 186 -11.38 -50.86 1.99
C ASN A 186 -10.98 -52.35 1.93
N GLU A 187 -10.61 -52.84 0.75
CA GLU A 187 -9.56 -53.87 0.71
C GLU A 187 -8.23 -53.12 0.86
N GLN A 188 -7.72 -53.04 2.08
CA GLN A 188 -6.30 -52.83 2.32
C GLN A 188 -5.63 -54.21 2.43
N PRO A 189 -5.10 -54.79 1.34
CA PRO A 189 -3.69 -55.16 1.43
C PRO A 189 -2.89 -53.87 1.53
N GLU A 190 -1.74 -53.90 2.20
CA GLU A 190 -0.74 -52.84 2.04
C GLU A 190 -0.51 -52.61 0.55
N VAL A 191 -1.12 -51.57 -0.02
CA VAL A 191 -0.98 -51.29 -1.45
C VAL A 191 0.43 -50.76 -1.62
N ASN A 192 1.32 -51.67 -1.99
CA ASN A 192 2.72 -51.39 -2.24
C ASN A 192 2.82 -50.28 -3.30
N LEU A 193 3.74 -49.32 -3.11
CA LEU A 193 4.01 -48.23 -4.05
C LEU A 193 4.14 -48.74 -5.49
N THR A 194 4.75 -49.92 -5.68
CA THR A 194 4.90 -50.59 -6.97
C THR A 194 3.55 -50.88 -7.64
N ILE A 195 2.57 -51.37 -6.88
CA ILE A 195 1.23 -51.71 -7.38
C ILE A 195 0.46 -50.42 -7.75
N ILE A 196 0.62 -49.35 -6.97
CA ILE A 196 0.00 -48.06 -7.28
C ILE A 196 0.57 -47.51 -8.59
N VAL A 197 1.90 -47.53 -8.74
CA VAL A 197 2.58 -47.05 -9.95
C VAL A 197 2.17 -47.85 -11.18
N GLU A 198 2.18 -49.19 -11.12
CA GLU A 198 1.74 -50.05 -12.22
C GLU A 198 0.29 -49.77 -12.62
N ASN A 199 -0.60 -49.59 -11.64
CA ASN A 199 -2.00 -49.29 -11.93
C ASN A 199 -2.21 -47.89 -12.51
N ILE A 200 -1.38 -46.90 -12.17
CA ILE A 200 -1.42 -45.58 -12.82
C ILE A 200 -0.96 -45.72 -14.28
N GLN A 201 0.12 -46.47 -14.55
CA GLN A 201 0.65 -46.66 -15.90
C GLN A 201 -0.30 -47.41 -16.84
N HIS A 202 -1.12 -48.31 -16.29
CA HIS A 202 -2.02 -49.15 -17.07
C HIS A 202 -3.51 -48.72 -17.04
N SER A 203 -3.88 -47.73 -16.22
CA SER A 203 -5.25 -47.23 -16.15
C SER A 203 -5.55 -46.16 -17.20
N LYS A 204 -6.76 -46.18 -17.77
CA LYS A 204 -7.28 -45.10 -18.61
C LYS A 204 -7.80 -43.90 -17.81
N GLU A 205 -8.19 -44.13 -16.56
CA GLU A 205 -8.64 -43.10 -15.62
C GLU A 205 -7.88 -43.29 -14.29
N PRO A 206 -6.68 -42.71 -14.17
CA PRO A 206 -5.79 -42.97 -13.05
C PRO A 206 -6.16 -42.22 -11.76
N THR A 207 -7.23 -41.42 -11.75
CA THR A 207 -7.58 -40.49 -10.66
C THR A 207 -7.64 -41.14 -9.28
N GLN A 208 -8.22 -42.34 -9.16
CA GLN A 208 -8.30 -43.05 -7.88
C GLN A 208 -6.92 -43.50 -7.37
N TRP A 209 -6.04 -43.93 -8.28
CA TRP A 209 -4.68 -44.36 -7.94
C TRP A 209 -3.75 -43.19 -7.65
N LEU A 210 -3.91 -42.07 -8.35
CA LEU A 210 -3.22 -40.81 -8.04
C LEU A 210 -3.63 -40.27 -6.67
N HIS A 211 -4.92 -40.38 -6.32
CA HIS A 211 -5.39 -40.05 -4.97
C HIS A 211 -4.73 -40.95 -3.92
N LYS A 212 -4.66 -42.27 -4.14
CA LYS A 212 -3.94 -43.20 -3.24
C LYS A 212 -2.45 -42.85 -3.13
N LEU A 213 -1.79 -42.54 -4.25
CA LEU A 213 -0.39 -42.10 -4.28
C LEU A 213 -0.17 -40.86 -3.41
N SER A 214 -1.09 -39.89 -3.47
CA SER A 214 -1.02 -38.68 -2.64
C SER A 214 -1.13 -38.94 -1.13
N GLN A 215 -1.68 -40.08 -0.71
CA GLN A 215 -1.90 -40.43 0.70
C GLN A 215 -0.78 -41.27 1.32
N ILE A 216 0.04 -41.94 0.51
CA ILE A 216 1.14 -42.78 1.00
C ILE A 216 2.46 -42.02 1.09
N THR A 217 3.33 -42.38 2.03
CA THR A 217 4.68 -41.81 2.11
C THR A 217 5.57 -42.47 1.07
N PHE A 218 6.21 -41.67 0.21
CA PHE A 218 7.18 -42.15 -0.78
C PHE A 218 8.27 -41.11 -0.99
N THR A 219 9.45 -41.56 -1.43
CA THR A 219 10.52 -40.69 -1.92
C THR A 219 10.37 -40.45 -3.42
N PHE A 220 10.62 -39.23 -3.87
CA PHE A 220 10.58 -38.92 -5.30
C PHE A 220 11.76 -39.60 -6.00
N THR A 221 11.44 -40.52 -6.91
CA THR A 221 12.37 -41.09 -7.90
C THR A 221 12.01 -40.55 -9.27
N GLN A 222 12.94 -40.57 -10.23
CA GLN A 222 12.68 -40.07 -11.59
C GLN A 222 11.45 -40.73 -12.24
N ASP A 223 11.23 -42.03 -12.01
CA ASP A 223 10.07 -42.75 -12.52
C ASP A 223 8.75 -42.23 -11.96
N ILE A 224 8.70 -41.90 -10.66
CA ILE A 224 7.51 -41.34 -10.01
C ILE A 224 7.27 -39.91 -10.49
N ILE A 225 8.33 -39.10 -10.67
CA ILE A 225 8.18 -37.74 -11.19
C ILE A 225 7.64 -37.78 -12.63
N ASN A 226 8.19 -38.63 -13.50
CA ASN A 226 7.70 -38.80 -14.87
C ASN A 226 6.24 -39.26 -14.90
N LEU A 227 5.89 -40.25 -14.06
CA LEU A 227 4.52 -40.73 -13.91
C LEU A 227 3.55 -39.60 -13.53
N LEU A 228 3.93 -38.76 -12.55
CA LEU A 228 3.11 -37.63 -12.11
C LEU A 228 3.00 -36.55 -13.19
N MET A 229 4.08 -36.27 -13.93
CA MET A 229 4.08 -35.32 -15.04
C MET A 229 3.16 -35.78 -16.19
N GLU A 230 3.17 -37.07 -16.54
CA GLU A 230 2.32 -37.63 -17.60
C GLU A 230 0.82 -37.60 -17.24
N ASN A 231 0.48 -37.62 -15.95
CA ASN A 231 -0.89 -37.76 -15.46
C ASN A 231 -1.43 -36.51 -14.75
N ILE A 232 -0.76 -35.36 -14.94
CA ILE A 232 -1.00 -34.15 -14.16
C ILE A 232 -2.41 -33.56 -14.34
N THR A 233 -3.00 -33.78 -15.52
CA THR A 233 -4.36 -33.32 -15.90
C THR A 233 -5.47 -34.06 -15.16
N PHE A 234 -5.17 -35.24 -14.59
CA PHE A 234 -6.12 -36.04 -13.81
C PHE A 234 -6.07 -35.72 -12.31
N LEU A 235 -5.15 -34.86 -11.88
CA LEU A 235 -5.02 -34.44 -10.48
C LEU A 235 -6.00 -33.31 -10.20
N ASN A 236 -6.87 -33.50 -9.19
CA ASN A 236 -7.66 -32.39 -8.65
C ASN A 236 -6.77 -31.47 -7.78
N ILE A 237 -7.28 -30.28 -7.45
CA ILE A 237 -6.53 -29.26 -6.68
C ILE A 237 -6.06 -29.82 -5.32
N GLU A 238 -6.90 -30.57 -4.61
CA GLU A 238 -6.54 -31.15 -3.30
C GLU A 238 -5.35 -32.13 -3.40
N ILE A 239 -5.34 -32.98 -4.44
CA ILE A 239 -4.25 -33.91 -4.69
C ILE A 239 -2.99 -33.14 -5.10
N LYS A 240 -3.11 -32.12 -5.97
CA LYS A 240 -1.99 -31.26 -6.37
C LYS A 240 -1.34 -30.59 -5.16
N GLN A 241 -2.12 -30.04 -4.22
CA GLN A 241 -1.61 -29.45 -2.98
C GLN A 241 -0.85 -30.48 -2.11
N LYS A 242 -1.38 -31.70 -1.95
CA LYS A 242 -0.68 -32.76 -1.19
C LYS A 242 0.64 -33.16 -1.84
N ILE A 243 0.66 -33.33 -3.17
CA ILE A 243 1.87 -33.66 -3.92
C ILE A 243 2.87 -32.49 -3.84
N PHE A 244 2.39 -31.26 -4.00
CA PHE A 244 3.18 -30.04 -3.88
C PHE A 244 3.90 -29.94 -2.53
N ARG A 245 3.20 -30.17 -1.40
CA ARG A 245 3.84 -30.23 -0.06
C ARG A 245 4.96 -31.27 0.00
N LYS A 246 4.71 -32.47 -0.50
CA LYS A 246 5.73 -33.53 -0.53
C LYS A 246 6.92 -33.14 -1.40
N CYS A 247 6.70 -32.49 -2.55
CA CYS A 247 7.78 -31.99 -3.40
C CYS A 247 8.65 -30.99 -2.63
N LEU A 248 8.04 -30.06 -1.91
CA LEU A 248 8.77 -29.08 -1.10
C LEU A 248 9.54 -29.72 0.06
N GLU A 249 8.92 -30.65 0.78
CA GLU A 249 9.59 -31.45 1.83
C GLU A 249 10.80 -32.23 1.27
N PHE A 250 10.65 -32.81 0.07
CA PHE A 250 11.73 -33.52 -0.60
C PHE A 250 12.89 -32.58 -0.98
N LEU A 251 12.60 -31.43 -1.58
CA LEU A 251 13.62 -30.44 -1.96
C LEU A 251 14.39 -29.91 -0.74
N ASN A 252 13.73 -29.75 0.41
CA ASN A 252 14.37 -29.30 1.64
C ASN A 252 15.31 -30.35 2.28
N THR A 253 15.16 -31.62 1.94
CA THR A 253 15.89 -32.73 2.58
C THR A 253 16.95 -33.35 1.68
N ASN A 254 16.83 -33.23 0.36
CA ASN A 254 17.73 -33.85 -0.62
C ASN A 254 18.41 -32.81 -1.50
N THR A 255 19.69 -33.03 -1.82
CA THR A 255 20.50 -32.17 -2.70
C THR A 255 20.57 -32.66 -4.14
N ASP A 256 20.18 -33.92 -4.39
CA ASP A 256 20.26 -34.57 -5.69
C ASP A 256 18.86 -34.57 -6.36
N ASP A 257 18.80 -34.33 -7.68
CA ASP A 257 17.58 -34.27 -8.52
C ASP A 257 16.56 -33.12 -8.27
N LEU A 258 17.06 -31.92 -7.97
CA LEU A 258 16.22 -30.72 -7.76
C LEU A 258 15.41 -30.29 -9.01
N GLU A 259 15.98 -30.42 -10.21
CA GLU A 259 15.41 -29.84 -11.45
C GLU A 259 14.12 -30.56 -11.91
N SER A 260 14.07 -31.89 -11.81
CA SER A 260 12.89 -32.68 -12.19
C SER A 260 11.70 -32.39 -11.27
N VAL A 261 11.93 -32.23 -9.97
CA VAL A 261 10.89 -31.91 -8.99
C VAL A 261 10.42 -30.46 -9.16
N GLN A 262 11.32 -29.52 -9.42
CA GLN A 262 10.98 -28.13 -9.78
C GLN A 262 10.08 -28.07 -11.02
N LYS A 263 10.39 -28.84 -12.08
CA LYS A 263 9.55 -28.94 -13.28
C LYS A 263 8.15 -29.46 -12.96
N LEU A 264 8.04 -30.51 -12.14
CA LEU A 264 6.74 -31.02 -11.70
C LEU A 264 5.92 -29.97 -10.94
N ILE A 265 6.55 -29.21 -10.03
CA ILE A 265 5.90 -28.11 -9.31
C ILE A 265 5.31 -27.10 -10.29
N PHE A 266 6.10 -26.61 -11.24
CA PHE A 266 5.62 -25.60 -12.19
C PHE A 266 4.53 -26.15 -13.11
N LEU A 267 4.64 -27.40 -13.55
CA LEU A 267 3.60 -28.05 -14.36
C LEU A 267 2.27 -28.20 -13.60
N MET A 268 2.30 -28.49 -12.28
CA MET A 268 1.07 -28.61 -11.49
C MET A 268 0.27 -27.31 -11.44
N ILE A 269 0.95 -26.17 -11.54
CA ILE A 269 0.41 -24.83 -11.37
C ILE A 269 0.16 -24.13 -12.71
N LYS A 270 0.84 -24.54 -13.80
CA LYS A 270 0.87 -23.86 -15.11
C LYS A 270 -0.49 -23.49 -15.67
N ASP A 271 -1.39 -24.48 -15.68
CA ASP A 271 -2.67 -24.39 -16.38
C ASP A 271 -3.85 -24.07 -15.42
N GLU A 272 -3.54 -23.73 -14.16
CA GLU A 272 -4.54 -23.39 -13.15
C GLU A 272 -4.98 -21.92 -13.24
N GLU A 273 -6.16 -21.61 -12.72
CA GLU A 273 -6.62 -20.22 -12.60
C GLU A 273 -5.70 -19.40 -11.68
N ILE A 274 -5.54 -18.11 -11.96
CA ILE A 274 -4.64 -17.21 -11.19
C ILE A 274 -4.92 -17.25 -9.68
N VAL A 275 -6.19 -17.37 -9.28
CA VAL A 275 -6.57 -17.48 -7.86
C VAL A 275 -5.93 -18.71 -7.22
N ILE A 276 -5.98 -19.85 -7.90
CA ILE A 276 -5.38 -21.12 -7.45
C ILE A 276 -3.85 -21.00 -7.46
N GLN A 277 -3.27 -20.41 -8.50
CA GLN A 277 -1.82 -20.18 -8.55
C GLN A 277 -1.33 -19.33 -7.35
N ILE A 278 -2.09 -18.32 -6.94
CA ILE A 278 -1.80 -17.50 -5.75
C ILE A 278 -1.95 -18.32 -4.45
N GLU A 279 -2.88 -19.28 -4.38
CA GLU A 279 -2.99 -20.19 -3.22
C GLU A 279 -1.75 -21.08 -3.08
N PHE A 280 -1.27 -21.67 -4.18
CA PHE A 280 0.00 -22.42 -4.18
C PHE A 280 1.20 -21.55 -3.79
N LEU A 281 1.24 -20.29 -4.25
CA LEU A 281 2.28 -19.36 -3.85
C LEU A 281 2.22 -19.03 -2.36
N LYS A 282 1.02 -18.81 -1.78
CA LYS A 282 0.87 -18.59 -0.34
C LYS A 282 1.40 -19.78 0.45
N GLU A 283 1.00 -20.98 0.05
CA GLU A 283 1.45 -22.22 0.68
C GLU A 283 2.97 -22.43 0.57
N PHE A 284 3.57 -22.08 -0.58
CA PHE A 284 5.02 -22.07 -0.74
C PHE A 284 5.71 -21.16 0.28
N ILE A 285 5.22 -19.93 0.41
CA ILE A 285 5.78 -18.93 1.32
C ILE A 285 5.57 -19.33 2.79
N GLU A 286 4.44 -19.95 3.13
CA GLU A 286 4.19 -20.44 4.50
C GLU A 286 5.15 -21.58 4.89
N LEU A 287 5.49 -22.47 3.94
CA LEU A 287 6.37 -23.60 4.20
C LEU A 287 7.86 -23.26 4.11
N ASN A 288 8.25 -22.35 3.21
CA ASN A 288 9.66 -22.08 2.88
C ASN A 288 10.09 -20.63 3.06
N GLY A 289 9.18 -19.72 3.45
CA GLY A 289 9.46 -18.29 3.51
C GLY A 289 9.86 -17.74 2.14
N THR A 290 10.87 -16.87 2.10
CA THR A 290 11.44 -16.31 0.86
C THR A 290 12.63 -17.12 0.34
N SER A 291 12.66 -18.45 0.55
CA SER A 291 13.77 -19.27 0.07
C SER A 291 13.84 -19.26 -1.46
N SER A 292 15.06 -19.38 -1.98
CA SER A 292 15.33 -19.47 -3.41
C SER A 292 15.53 -20.91 -3.88
N ILE A 293 14.87 -21.89 -3.23
CA ILE A 293 15.08 -23.32 -3.49
C ILE A 293 14.62 -23.75 -4.90
N LEU A 294 13.72 -22.98 -5.51
CA LEU A 294 13.23 -23.20 -6.87
C LEU A 294 13.95 -22.31 -7.91
N LYS A 295 14.99 -21.56 -7.53
CA LYS A 295 15.64 -20.59 -8.42
C LYS A 295 16.43 -21.27 -9.53
N ASN A 296 16.05 -20.97 -10.78
CA ASN A 296 16.79 -21.44 -11.94
C ASN A 296 17.97 -20.53 -12.29
N ASN A 297 18.91 -21.05 -13.08
CA ASN A 297 20.09 -20.30 -13.53
C ASN A 297 19.74 -19.14 -14.48
N ASP A 298 18.62 -19.21 -15.19
CA ASP A 298 18.12 -18.22 -16.16
C ASP A 298 17.14 -17.21 -15.53
N PHE A 299 17.01 -17.19 -14.21
CA PHE A 299 16.05 -16.35 -13.48
C PHE A 299 16.10 -14.86 -13.89
N GLU A 300 17.29 -14.26 -13.94
CA GLU A 300 17.44 -12.82 -14.25
C GLU A 300 16.99 -12.49 -15.69
N ASP A 301 17.26 -13.40 -16.64
CA ASP A 301 16.83 -13.26 -18.03
C ASP A 301 15.31 -13.37 -18.15
N LEU A 302 14.70 -14.33 -17.44
CA LEU A 302 13.25 -14.52 -17.39
C LEU A 302 12.52 -13.33 -16.75
N VAL A 303 13.08 -12.74 -15.67
CA VAL A 303 12.55 -11.51 -15.06
C VAL A 303 12.53 -10.38 -16.10
N THR A 304 13.65 -10.19 -16.81
CA THR A 304 13.79 -9.13 -17.82
C THR A 304 12.81 -9.34 -18.97
N GLU A 305 12.70 -10.56 -19.48
CA GLU A 305 11.74 -10.91 -20.55
C GLU A 305 10.29 -10.65 -20.11
N THR A 306 9.93 -11.04 -18.89
CA THR A 306 8.58 -10.85 -18.34
C THR A 306 8.25 -9.38 -18.15
N LEU A 307 9.20 -8.57 -17.66
CA LEU A 307 9.03 -7.12 -17.54
C LEU A 307 8.89 -6.43 -18.89
N ASN A 308 9.56 -6.93 -19.93
CA ASN A 308 9.42 -6.42 -21.29
C ASN A 308 8.04 -6.76 -21.88
N LYS A 309 7.44 -7.91 -21.55
CA LYS A 309 6.08 -8.28 -22.00
C LYS A 309 5.00 -7.32 -21.50
N ILE A 310 5.23 -6.59 -20.40
CA ILE A 310 4.33 -5.54 -19.88
C ILE A 310 4.09 -4.42 -20.92
N THR A 311 5.02 -4.21 -21.86
CA THR A 311 4.94 -3.14 -22.88
C THR A 311 4.01 -3.42 -24.05
N VAL A 312 3.61 -4.68 -24.26
CA VAL A 312 2.94 -5.11 -25.49
C VAL A 312 1.43 -5.17 -25.24
N GLU A 313 0.67 -4.25 -25.88
CA GLU A 313 -0.79 -4.12 -25.75
C GLU A 313 -1.58 -5.40 -26.12
N ASP A 314 -0.93 -6.40 -26.74
CA ASP A 314 -1.53 -7.66 -27.20
C ASP A 314 -1.42 -8.84 -26.20
N VAL A 315 -0.70 -8.71 -25.08
CA VAL A 315 -0.56 -9.82 -24.10
C VAL A 315 -1.71 -9.79 -23.10
N LYS A 316 -2.38 -10.93 -22.89
CA LYS A 316 -3.41 -11.07 -21.85
C LYS A 316 -2.76 -10.82 -20.49
N PHE A 317 -3.27 -9.83 -19.75
CA PHE A 317 -2.75 -9.44 -18.44
C PHE A 317 -2.62 -10.62 -17.45
N GLU A 318 -3.50 -11.62 -17.55
CA GLU A 318 -3.43 -12.86 -16.78
C GLU A 318 -2.15 -13.68 -17.04
N GLU A 319 -1.67 -13.75 -18.28
CA GLU A 319 -0.42 -14.44 -18.63
C GLU A 319 0.79 -13.76 -17.99
N VAL A 320 0.77 -12.42 -17.95
CA VAL A 320 1.81 -11.63 -17.28
C VAL A 320 1.81 -11.92 -15.77
N ILE A 321 0.64 -11.93 -15.12
CA ILE A 321 0.53 -12.26 -13.69
C ILE A 321 1.03 -13.68 -13.43
N SER A 322 0.62 -14.66 -14.24
CA SER A 322 1.04 -16.05 -14.09
C SER A 322 2.57 -16.19 -14.14
N ASN A 323 3.22 -15.52 -15.11
CA ASN A 323 4.69 -15.47 -15.18
C ASN A 323 5.32 -14.87 -13.92
N PHE A 324 4.74 -13.80 -13.38
CA PHE A 324 5.22 -13.21 -12.13
C PHE A 324 5.02 -14.11 -10.91
N ILE A 325 3.96 -14.92 -10.87
CA ILE A 325 3.76 -15.92 -9.80
C ILE A 325 4.89 -16.95 -9.84
N TYR A 326 5.24 -17.48 -11.01
CA TYR A 326 6.36 -18.41 -11.14
C TYR A 326 7.70 -17.80 -10.73
N LEU A 327 7.98 -16.58 -11.20
CA LEU A 327 9.19 -15.85 -10.80
C LEU A 327 9.24 -15.66 -9.28
N ALA A 328 8.10 -15.36 -8.66
CA ALA A 328 8.05 -15.11 -7.23
C ALA A 328 8.15 -16.39 -6.38
N MET A 329 7.81 -17.57 -6.92
CA MET A 329 8.15 -18.87 -6.32
C MET A 329 9.64 -19.21 -6.44
N GLN A 330 10.32 -18.71 -7.47
CA GLN A 330 11.77 -18.89 -7.63
C GLN A 330 12.57 -17.99 -6.70
N ASP A 331 12.26 -16.69 -6.67
CA ASP A 331 12.89 -15.69 -5.81
C ASP A 331 11.92 -14.52 -5.60
N GLY A 332 11.16 -14.59 -4.50
CA GLY A 332 10.14 -13.60 -4.17
C GLY A 332 10.72 -12.20 -3.94
N GLU A 333 11.85 -12.08 -3.26
CA GLU A 333 12.47 -10.78 -2.98
C GLU A 333 13.00 -10.11 -4.24
N ALA A 334 13.76 -10.84 -5.07
CA ALA A 334 14.28 -10.31 -6.32
C ALA A 334 13.15 -9.92 -7.29
N THR A 335 12.07 -10.70 -7.32
CA THR A 335 10.90 -10.42 -8.16
C THR A 335 10.20 -9.12 -7.74
N ILE A 336 9.85 -8.98 -6.45
CA ILE A 336 9.20 -7.76 -5.94
C ILE A 336 10.09 -6.54 -6.17
N LYS A 337 11.39 -6.66 -5.90
CA LYS A 337 12.36 -5.57 -6.12
C LYS A 337 12.42 -5.15 -7.59
N SER A 338 12.43 -6.11 -8.51
CA SER A 338 12.48 -5.84 -9.96
C SER A 338 11.21 -5.15 -10.45
N VAL A 339 10.03 -5.56 -9.96
CA VAL A 339 8.75 -4.91 -10.28
C VAL A 339 8.71 -3.47 -9.74
N VAL A 340 9.18 -3.24 -8.51
CA VAL A 340 9.28 -1.88 -7.93
C VAL A 340 10.19 -0.99 -8.77
N ILE A 341 11.39 -1.45 -9.11
CA ILE A 341 12.34 -0.68 -9.92
C ILE A 341 11.76 -0.37 -11.30
N HIS A 342 11.11 -1.34 -11.95
CA HIS A 342 10.46 -1.14 -13.25
C HIS A 342 9.33 -0.11 -13.21
N GLY A 343 8.47 -0.21 -12.18
CA GLY A 343 7.38 0.73 -11.96
C GLY A 343 7.87 2.16 -11.73
N ILE A 344 8.98 2.35 -11.02
CA ILE A 344 9.60 3.66 -10.82
C ILE A 344 10.25 4.16 -12.12
N ASN A 345 10.93 3.29 -12.88
CA ASN A 345 11.63 3.70 -14.10
C ASN A 345 10.67 4.07 -15.24
N THR A 346 9.46 3.52 -15.27
CA THR A 346 8.54 3.65 -16.42
C THR A 346 7.18 4.20 -16.02
N LYS A 347 6.93 5.49 -16.29
CA LYS A 347 5.68 6.21 -15.94
C LYS A 347 4.41 5.50 -16.42
N GLN A 348 4.42 4.95 -17.64
CA GLN A 348 3.26 4.27 -18.23
C GLN A 348 2.90 2.96 -17.53
N HIS A 349 3.88 2.30 -16.89
CA HIS A 349 3.68 1.00 -16.24
C HIS A 349 3.41 1.09 -14.75
N ILE A 350 3.36 2.30 -14.17
CA ILE A 350 3.15 2.49 -12.73
C ILE A 350 1.93 1.69 -12.22
N LYS A 351 0.80 1.81 -12.92
CA LYS A 351 -0.45 1.12 -12.53
C LYS A 351 -0.31 -0.40 -12.64
N VAL A 352 0.22 -0.87 -13.77
CA VAL A 352 0.39 -2.31 -14.05
C VAL A 352 1.36 -2.95 -13.05
N ALA A 353 2.48 -2.30 -12.75
CA ALA A 353 3.42 -2.75 -11.73
C ALA A 353 2.76 -2.81 -10.35
N ALA A 354 1.90 -1.84 -10.01
CA ALA A 354 1.14 -1.88 -8.77
C ALA A 354 0.05 -2.98 -8.76
N ASP A 355 -0.57 -3.30 -9.91
CA ASP A 355 -1.48 -4.45 -10.05
C ASP A 355 -0.76 -5.79 -9.86
N ILE A 356 0.45 -5.93 -10.40
CA ILE A 356 1.29 -7.12 -10.22
C ILE A 356 1.64 -7.28 -8.74
N LEU A 357 2.12 -6.22 -8.09
CA LEU A 357 2.42 -6.25 -6.65
C LEU A 357 1.19 -6.56 -5.80
N ASN A 358 0.01 -6.09 -6.21
CA ASN A 358 -1.24 -6.42 -5.54
C ASN A 358 -1.62 -7.89 -5.69
N SER A 359 -1.35 -8.49 -6.84
CA SER A 359 -1.55 -9.94 -7.07
C SER A 359 -0.56 -10.78 -6.26
N LEU A 360 0.66 -10.25 -6.04
CA LEU A 360 1.70 -10.84 -5.21
C LEU A 360 1.67 -10.36 -3.75
N SER A 361 0.49 -9.96 -3.25
CA SER A 361 0.38 -9.36 -1.91
C SER A 361 0.85 -10.30 -0.80
N CYS A 362 0.71 -11.62 -0.96
CA CYS A 362 1.17 -12.62 0.00
C CYS A 362 2.69 -12.53 0.26
N ILE A 363 3.48 -12.24 -0.76
CA ILE A 363 4.93 -12.02 -0.65
C ILE A 363 5.20 -10.61 -0.14
N CYS A 364 4.48 -9.61 -0.67
CA CYS A 364 4.65 -8.22 -0.25
C CYS A 364 4.51 -8.10 1.27
N PHE A 365 3.45 -8.67 1.85
CA PHE A 365 3.17 -8.62 3.29
C PHE A 365 3.98 -9.62 4.12
N HIS A 366 4.79 -10.48 3.50
CA HIS A 366 5.63 -11.42 4.23
C HIS A 366 6.59 -10.65 5.15
N VAL A 367 6.61 -11.05 6.42
CA VAL A 367 7.40 -10.43 7.46
C VAL A 367 8.80 -11.01 7.40
N SER A 368 9.80 -10.19 7.06
CA SER A 368 11.19 -10.63 7.13
C SER A 368 11.66 -10.72 8.59
N VAL A 369 12.88 -11.21 8.82
CA VAL A 369 13.52 -11.33 10.14
C VAL A 369 13.46 -10.04 10.99
N ASN A 370 13.28 -8.87 10.35
CA ASN A 370 13.21 -7.56 11.00
C ASN A 370 11.79 -7.08 11.36
N GLU A 371 10.78 -7.96 11.36
CA GLU A 371 9.37 -7.65 11.68
C GLU A 371 8.69 -6.63 10.75
N THR A 372 9.33 -6.26 9.64
CA THR A 372 8.80 -5.35 8.63
C THR A 372 8.47 -6.10 7.33
N ASN A 373 7.36 -5.71 6.73
CA ASN A 373 6.91 -6.18 5.41
C ASN A 373 8.03 -5.96 4.36
N LEU A 374 8.22 -6.96 3.50
CA LEU A 374 9.23 -6.98 2.45
C LEU A 374 9.14 -5.79 1.48
N LEU A 375 7.95 -5.51 0.93
CA LEU A 375 7.72 -4.37 0.04
C LEU A 375 8.08 -3.04 0.73
N PHE A 376 7.71 -2.88 1.99
CA PHE A 376 8.05 -1.68 2.76
C PHE A 376 9.57 -1.49 2.91
N ASN A 377 10.30 -2.58 3.17
CA ASN A 377 11.77 -2.55 3.24
C ASN A 377 12.39 -2.18 1.89
N ILE A 378 11.89 -2.74 0.79
CA ILE A 378 12.37 -2.41 -0.56
C ILE A 378 12.16 -0.92 -0.84
N ILE A 379 10.96 -0.40 -0.57
CA ILE A 379 10.63 1.02 -0.74
C ILE A 379 11.53 1.91 0.12
N LYS A 380 11.73 1.55 1.39
CA LYS A 380 12.63 2.26 2.31
C LYS A 380 14.05 2.30 1.77
N ASN A 381 14.58 1.18 1.30
CA ASN A 381 15.92 1.10 0.73
C ASN A 381 16.05 1.92 -0.56
N THR A 382 15.02 1.91 -1.41
CA THR A 382 14.97 2.78 -2.60
C THR A 382 14.92 4.26 -2.22
N CYS A 383 14.19 4.63 -1.17
CA CYS A 383 14.12 5.99 -0.64
C CYS A 383 15.49 6.47 -0.15
N LEU A 384 16.24 5.63 0.59
CA LEU A 384 17.60 5.94 1.03
C LEU A 384 18.59 6.13 -0.14
N GLN A 385 18.31 5.53 -1.30
CA GLN A 385 19.12 5.63 -2.50
C GLN A 385 18.55 6.61 -3.54
N PHE A 386 17.53 7.39 -3.18
CA PHE A 386 16.74 8.19 -4.13
C PHE A 386 17.61 9.15 -4.98
N VAL A 387 18.58 9.80 -4.35
CA VAL A 387 19.51 10.73 -5.02
C VAL A 387 20.30 10.05 -6.15
N LYS A 388 20.58 8.75 -6.03
CA LYS A 388 21.32 7.96 -7.02
C LYS A 388 20.45 7.49 -8.20
N LEU A 389 19.13 7.65 -8.11
CA LEU A 389 18.22 7.26 -9.18
C LEU A 389 18.33 8.21 -10.37
N PRO A 390 18.10 7.74 -11.61
CA PRO A 390 17.99 8.61 -12.78
C PRO A 390 16.88 9.66 -12.59
N THR A 391 17.05 10.86 -13.16
CA THR A 391 16.09 11.97 -13.00
C THR A 391 14.64 11.60 -13.40
N LYS A 392 14.47 10.76 -14.43
CA LYS A 392 13.13 10.25 -14.82
C LYS A 392 12.51 9.39 -13.72
N SER A 393 13.31 8.51 -13.11
CA SER A 393 12.91 7.64 -12.01
C SER A 393 12.56 8.44 -10.75
N GLN A 394 13.34 9.50 -10.47
CA GLN A 394 13.06 10.43 -9.37
C GLN A 394 11.68 11.10 -9.53
N GLN A 395 11.34 11.56 -10.73
CA GLN A 395 10.04 12.18 -11.04
C GLN A 395 8.86 11.21 -10.92
N ASN A 396 9.06 9.93 -11.24
CA ASN A 396 8.00 8.92 -11.20
C ASN A 396 7.77 8.34 -9.80
N TYR A 397 8.76 8.43 -8.91
CA TYR A 397 8.72 7.79 -7.59
C TYR A 397 7.49 8.18 -6.77
N ALA A 398 7.17 9.48 -6.68
CA ALA A 398 6.02 9.95 -5.91
C ALA A 398 4.69 9.40 -6.44
N PHE A 399 4.54 9.34 -7.78
CA PHE A 399 3.36 8.74 -8.41
C PHE A 399 3.25 7.23 -8.14
N PHE A 400 4.38 6.51 -8.22
CA PHE A 400 4.41 5.09 -7.94
C PHE A 400 4.03 4.78 -6.48
N ILE A 401 4.63 5.48 -5.52
CA ILE A 401 4.31 5.33 -4.09
C ILE A 401 2.84 5.65 -3.81
N ASN A 402 2.30 6.71 -4.41
CA ASN A 402 0.88 7.05 -4.26
C ASN A 402 -0.04 5.91 -4.72
N GLU A 403 0.26 5.28 -5.86
CA GLU A 403 -0.52 4.15 -6.36
C GLU A 403 -0.44 2.92 -5.43
N LEU A 404 0.72 2.66 -4.82
CA LEU A 404 0.87 1.60 -3.81
C LEU A 404 0.04 1.88 -2.55
N VAL A 405 -0.01 3.14 -2.11
CA VAL A 405 -0.82 3.56 -0.96
C VAL A 405 -2.32 3.45 -1.27
N GLN A 406 -2.76 3.89 -2.45
CA GLN A 406 -4.16 3.78 -2.88
C GLN A 406 -4.65 2.33 -2.91
N ARG A 407 -3.75 1.38 -3.26
CA ARG A 407 -4.00 -0.07 -3.24
C ARG A 407 -3.82 -0.71 -1.87
N LYS A 408 -3.50 0.06 -0.83
CA LYS A 408 -3.25 -0.41 0.55
C LYS A 408 -2.09 -1.41 0.67
N LEU A 409 -1.16 -1.40 -0.28
CA LEU A 409 0.07 -2.21 -0.21
C LEU A 409 1.11 -1.59 0.72
N VAL A 410 1.05 -0.26 0.88
CA VAL A 410 1.95 0.51 1.73
C VAL A 410 1.12 1.41 2.64
N ASP A 411 1.48 1.41 3.92
CA ASP A 411 0.91 2.32 4.91
C ASP A 411 1.60 3.69 4.79
N ALA A 412 0.84 4.69 4.31
CA ALA A 412 1.34 6.05 4.12
C ALA A 412 1.78 6.71 5.43
N GLU A 413 1.09 6.45 6.54
CA GLU A 413 1.45 7.01 7.83
C GLU A 413 2.81 6.49 8.30
N LYS A 414 3.01 5.17 8.20
CA LYS A 414 4.32 4.55 8.52
C LYS A 414 5.41 5.01 7.58
N LEU A 415 5.12 5.18 6.29
CA LEU A 415 6.12 5.64 5.32
C LEU A 415 6.58 7.07 5.65
N ILE A 416 5.64 7.97 5.96
CA ILE A 416 5.98 9.34 6.35
C ILE A 416 6.78 9.34 7.66
N SER A 417 6.27 8.67 8.70
CA SER A 417 6.88 8.73 10.04
C SER A 417 8.23 8.04 10.13
N ASN A 418 8.41 6.89 9.46
CA ASN A 418 9.57 6.02 9.68
C ASN A 418 10.61 6.09 8.56
N CYS A 419 10.28 6.69 7.42
CA CYS A 419 11.20 6.79 6.27
C CYS A 419 11.40 8.24 5.84
N ILE A 420 10.33 8.96 5.50
CA ILE A 420 10.44 10.29 4.88
C ILE A 420 10.94 11.33 5.89
N LEU A 421 10.30 11.46 7.05
CA LEU A 421 10.71 12.47 8.05
C LEU A 421 12.15 12.26 8.54
N PRO A 422 12.57 11.04 8.94
CA PRO A 422 13.95 10.82 9.34
C PRO A 422 14.96 11.13 8.22
N LEU A 423 14.64 10.80 6.96
CA LEU A 423 15.51 11.11 5.83
C LEU A 423 15.64 12.62 5.60
N ILE A 424 14.56 13.37 5.83
CA ILE A 424 14.61 14.83 5.76
C ILE A 424 15.46 15.41 6.90
N GLU A 425 15.36 14.84 8.11
CA GLU A 425 16.06 15.32 9.31
C GLU A 425 17.56 14.97 9.33
N LEU A 426 17.98 13.89 8.65
CA LEU A 426 19.37 13.41 8.64
C LEU A 426 20.32 14.22 7.72
N LYS A 427 19.83 15.28 7.08
CA LYS A 427 20.64 16.11 6.17
C LYS A 427 21.65 16.94 6.94
N GLU A 428 22.79 17.21 6.30
CA GLU A 428 23.83 18.06 6.87
C GLU A 428 23.43 19.54 6.88
N GLY A 429 22.40 19.92 6.10
CA GLY A 429 21.82 21.28 6.13
C GLY A 429 22.66 22.33 5.40
N ASN A 430 23.63 21.90 4.60
CA ASN A 430 24.61 22.77 3.94
C ASN A 430 24.16 23.29 2.56
N GLY A 431 22.90 23.08 2.17
CA GLY A 431 22.40 23.49 0.85
C GLY A 431 22.97 22.69 -0.31
N CYS A 432 23.45 21.47 -0.05
CA CYS A 432 23.95 20.56 -1.07
C CYS A 432 22.82 20.22 -2.08
N PRO A 433 23.11 20.07 -3.39
CA PRO A 433 22.12 19.65 -4.38
C PRO A 433 21.34 18.39 -3.97
N ASP A 434 22.02 17.43 -3.33
CA ASP A 434 21.42 16.19 -2.86
C ASP A 434 20.39 16.43 -1.74
N ASP A 435 20.66 17.36 -0.82
CA ASP A 435 19.74 17.74 0.26
C ASP A 435 18.44 18.33 -0.31
N ILE A 436 18.56 19.16 -1.34
CA ILE A 436 17.44 19.79 -2.04
C ILE A 436 16.61 18.74 -2.78
N VAL A 437 17.24 17.77 -3.43
CA VAL A 437 16.55 16.66 -4.11
C VAL A 437 15.76 15.83 -3.09
N ILE A 438 16.34 15.53 -1.93
CA ILE A 438 15.64 14.83 -0.84
C ILE A 438 14.48 15.67 -0.31
N ASP A 439 14.65 16.99 -0.16
CA ASP A 439 13.56 17.90 0.29
C ASP A 439 12.41 17.88 -0.70
N LEU A 440 12.70 18.07 -1.99
CA LEU A 440 11.69 18.05 -3.04
C LEU A 440 10.91 16.74 -3.06
N MET A 441 11.60 15.60 -2.97
CA MET A 441 10.97 14.28 -2.90
C MET A 441 10.09 14.14 -1.65
N GLY A 442 10.64 14.49 -0.49
CA GLY A 442 9.95 14.35 0.79
C GLY A 442 8.69 15.19 0.86
N LEU A 443 8.78 16.45 0.45
CA LEU A 443 7.64 17.36 0.36
C LEU A 443 6.60 16.89 -0.65
N GLU A 444 7.01 16.35 -1.80
CA GLU A 444 6.08 15.83 -2.80
C GLU A 444 5.32 14.59 -2.30
N LEU A 445 6.01 13.66 -1.63
CA LEU A 445 5.38 12.51 -1.01
C LEU A 445 4.45 12.93 0.13
N ILE A 446 4.86 13.85 1.00
CA ILE A 446 3.98 14.38 2.05
C ILE A 446 2.75 15.02 1.41
N ASN A 447 2.90 15.82 0.37
CA ASN A 447 1.78 16.48 -0.29
C ASN A 447 0.78 15.51 -0.94
N VAL A 448 1.28 14.43 -1.55
CA VAL A 448 0.42 13.45 -2.22
C VAL A 448 -0.22 12.48 -1.22
N LEU A 449 0.48 12.13 -0.15
CA LEU A 449 0.05 11.10 0.79
C LEU A 449 -0.72 11.65 1.99
N PHE A 450 -0.45 12.90 2.41
CA PHE A 450 -1.04 13.46 3.62
C PHE A 450 -2.56 13.48 3.55
N CYS A 451 -3.19 12.94 4.59
CA CYS A 451 -4.64 12.95 4.78
C CYS A 451 -4.95 13.42 6.21
N SER A 452 -6.00 14.24 6.35
CA SER A 452 -6.43 14.80 7.63
C SER A 452 -6.73 13.75 8.71
N GLN A 453 -6.98 12.49 8.31
CA GLN A 453 -7.29 11.37 9.21
C GLN A 453 -6.06 10.61 9.74
N MET A 454 -4.84 10.91 9.27
CA MET A 454 -3.60 10.25 9.73
C MET A 454 -3.28 10.55 11.20
N LYS A 455 -2.70 9.57 11.92
CA LYS A 455 -2.33 9.70 13.35
C LYS A 455 -0.86 10.11 13.57
N ILE A 456 -0.18 10.57 12.51
CA ILE A 456 1.16 11.15 12.61
C ILE A 456 1.13 12.29 13.64
N LYS A 457 2.15 12.37 14.51
CA LYS A 457 2.34 13.52 15.41
C LYS A 457 2.55 14.78 14.55
N ARG A 458 1.46 15.51 14.30
CA ARG A 458 1.44 16.69 13.44
C ARG A 458 2.44 17.76 13.90
N SER A 459 2.75 17.85 15.20
CA SER A 459 3.80 18.73 15.72
C SER A 459 5.19 18.38 15.21
N ILE A 460 5.53 17.10 15.05
CA ILE A 460 6.81 16.65 14.47
C ILE A 460 6.86 17.03 13.00
N LEU A 461 5.82 16.66 12.23
CA LEU A 461 5.71 17.01 10.82
C LEU A 461 5.85 18.53 10.59
N LEU A 462 5.13 19.34 11.37
CA LEU A 462 5.22 20.80 11.33
C LEU A 462 6.62 21.31 11.66
N ASN A 463 7.27 20.77 12.70
CA ASN A 463 8.63 21.15 13.07
C ASN A 463 9.63 20.82 11.96
N THR A 464 9.53 19.64 11.34
CA THR A 464 10.38 19.23 10.22
C THR A 464 10.17 20.17 9.02
N LEU A 465 8.92 20.50 8.65
CA LEU A 465 8.63 21.42 7.55
C LEU A 465 9.14 22.84 7.81
N VAL A 466 9.02 23.34 9.05
CA VAL A 466 9.56 24.64 9.46
C VAL A 466 11.08 24.64 9.38
N ASN A 467 11.74 23.57 9.83
CA ASN A 467 13.18 23.43 9.71
C ASN A 467 13.63 23.44 8.25
N VAL A 468 13.00 22.64 7.38
CA VAL A 468 13.27 22.62 5.92
C VAL A 468 13.14 24.01 5.32
N LEU A 469 12.08 24.73 5.66
CA LEU A 469 11.86 26.10 5.20
C LEU A 469 12.97 27.04 5.70
N SER A 470 13.35 26.96 6.98
CA SER A 470 14.39 27.82 7.56
C SER A 470 15.77 27.58 6.94
N THR A 471 16.12 26.33 6.63
CA THR A 471 17.41 25.95 6.05
C THR A 471 17.56 26.41 4.59
N ASN A 472 16.48 26.37 3.81
CA ASN A 472 16.53 26.63 2.37
C ASN A 472 16.27 28.10 1.95
N ARG A 473 15.65 28.92 2.81
CA ARG A 473 15.13 30.24 2.40
C ARG A 473 16.17 31.36 2.31
N CYS A 474 17.33 31.24 2.98
CA CYS A 474 18.30 32.33 3.14
C CYS A 474 19.75 31.87 2.98
N GLN A 475 20.10 31.32 1.81
CA GLN A 475 21.47 30.90 1.52
C GLN A 475 22.16 31.82 0.52
N ILE A 476 23.44 32.12 0.77
CA ILE A 476 24.31 32.87 -0.14
C ILE A 476 24.48 32.12 -1.47
N GLN A 477 24.43 30.78 -1.42
CA GLN A 477 24.41 29.91 -2.59
C GLN A 477 22.97 29.62 -3.00
N TYR A 478 22.48 30.44 -3.93
CA TYR A 478 21.10 30.37 -4.40
C TYR A 478 20.91 29.37 -5.55
N CYS A 479 19.79 28.64 -5.53
CA CYS A 479 19.24 27.97 -6.72
C CYS A 479 17.70 28.01 -6.73
N TYR A 480 17.13 27.85 -7.93
CA TYR A 480 15.68 27.88 -8.16
C TYR A 480 14.94 26.80 -7.35
N GLU A 481 15.53 25.62 -7.26
CA GLU A 481 14.97 24.44 -6.60
C GLU A 481 14.76 24.66 -5.09
N MET A 482 15.63 25.42 -4.41
CA MET A 482 15.44 25.82 -3.01
C MET A 482 14.15 26.62 -2.80
N MET A 483 13.79 27.50 -3.74
CA MET A 483 12.55 28.28 -3.63
C MET A 483 11.31 27.43 -3.89
N VAL A 484 11.42 26.42 -4.75
CA VAL A 484 10.36 25.43 -4.94
C VAL A 484 10.15 24.62 -3.66
N VAL A 485 11.23 24.23 -2.97
CA VAL A 485 11.18 23.60 -1.64
C VAL A 485 10.46 24.53 -0.65
N CYS A 486 10.85 25.82 -0.60
CA CYS A 486 10.22 26.78 0.30
C CYS A 486 8.71 26.96 0.03
N GLU A 487 8.31 27.12 -1.22
CA GLU A 487 6.90 27.28 -1.60
C GLU A 487 6.07 26.03 -1.25
N LYS A 488 6.58 24.82 -1.56
CA LYS A 488 5.94 23.55 -1.19
C LYS A 488 5.80 23.43 0.33
N SER A 489 6.84 23.76 1.09
CA SER A 489 6.81 23.75 2.56
C SER A 489 5.78 24.73 3.12
N ILE A 490 5.73 25.97 2.64
CA ILE A 490 4.74 26.97 3.08
C ILE A 490 3.32 26.47 2.80
N SER A 491 3.07 25.93 1.61
CA SER A 491 1.76 25.37 1.25
C SER A 491 1.36 24.24 2.18
N LEU A 492 2.25 23.28 2.42
CA LEU A 492 2.00 22.14 3.31
C LEU A 492 1.76 22.56 4.76
N ILE A 493 2.57 23.50 5.26
CA ILE A 493 2.39 24.10 6.59
C ILE A 493 1.00 24.73 6.68
N GLY A 494 0.58 25.49 5.66
CA GLY A 494 -0.76 26.06 5.57
C GLY A 494 -1.84 25.00 5.69
N THR A 495 -1.80 23.97 4.84
CA THR A 495 -2.75 22.85 4.85
C THR A 495 -2.81 22.16 6.21
N ILE A 496 -1.67 21.84 6.81
CA ILE A 496 -1.63 21.13 8.10
C ILE A 496 -2.16 22.00 9.22
N VAL A 497 -1.83 23.30 9.24
CA VAL A 497 -2.30 24.24 10.26
C VAL A 497 -3.80 24.43 10.17
N ASP A 498 -4.33 24.65 8.97
CA ASP A 498 -5.76 24.81 8.75
C ASP A 498 -6.50 23.53 9.17
N ASP A 499 -5.99 22.35 8.81
CA ASP A 499 -6.52 21.06 9.25
C ASP A 499 -6.47 20.87 10.77
N CYS A 500 -5.35 21.22 11.42
CA CYS A 500 -5.17 21.11 12.87
C CYS A 500 -6.15 22.02 13.65
N LEU A 501 -6.36 23.23 13.14
CA LEU A 501 -7.23 24.22 13.76
C LEU A 501 -8.71 23.91 13.54
N LEU A 502 -9.07 23.32 12.40
CA LEU A 502 -10.46 23.02 12.04
C LEU A 502 -10.96 21.67 12.56
N PHE A 503 -10.14 20.61 12.53
CA PHE A 503 -10.64 19.24 12.72
C PHE A 503 -10.23 18.55 14.02
N ASN A 504 -9.10 18.92 14.66
CA ASN A 504 -8.65 18.29 15.91
C ASN A 504 -8.18 19.29 16.98
N PRO A 505 -9.05 20.23 17.41
CA PRO A 505 -8.67 21.24 18.39
C PRO A 505 -8.35 20.67 19.78
N SER A 506 -8.75 19.43 20.10
CA SER A 506 -8.51 18.77 21.39
C SER A 506 -7.10 18.20 21.57
N ASP A 507 -6.39 17.88 20.48
CA ASP A 507 -5.09 17.17 20.53
C ASP A 507 -3.91 18.09 20.80
N PHE A 508 -4.14 19.41 20.81
CA PHE A 508 -3.11 20.41 21.01
C PHE A 508 -3.43 21.27 22.22
N THR A 509 -2.46 21.45 23.10
CA THR A 509 -2.58 22.44 24.17
C THR A 509 -2.67 23.84 23.58
N SER A 510 -3.28 24.78 24.29
CA SER A 510 -3.28 26.19 23.91
C SER A 510 -1.86 26.74 23.70
N LYS A 511 -0.87 26.19 24.42
CA LYS A 511 0.54 26.52 24.28
C LYS A 511 1.13 26.01 22.95
N ASP A 512 0.82 24.77 22.56
CA ASP A 512 1.29 24.19 21.29
C ASP A 512 0.65 24.89 20.09
N LYS A 513 -0.64 25.23 20.18
CA LYS A 513 -1.32 26.03 19.16
C LYS A 513 -0.72 27.42 19.03
N ASN A 514 -0.48 28.11 20.15
CA ASN A 514 0.13 29.44 20.13
C ASN A 514 1.57 29.39 19.61
N TRP A 515 2.36 28.38 20.00
CA TRP A 515 3.71 28.19 19.50
C TRP A 515 3.70 27.89 17.99
N LEU A 516 2.87 26.95 17.53
CA LEU A 516 2.70 26.62 16.11
C LEU A 516 2.22 27.84 15.33
N GLN A 517 1.20 28.56 15.80
CA GLN A 517 0.75 29.80 15.15
C GLN A 517 1.84 30.86 15.16
N THR A 518 2.69 30.94 16.17
CA THR A 518 3.81 31.89 16.24
C THR A 518 4.92 31.52 15.25
N GLU A 519 5.33 30.25 15.20
CA GLU A 519 6.34 29.77 14.23
C GLU A 519 5.81 29.84 12.80
N VAL A 520 4.59 29.39 12.58
CA VAL A 520 3.91 29.53 11.29
C VAL A 520 3.73 31.00 10.95
N ALA A 521 3.38 31.89 11.88
CA ALA A 521 3.28 33.33 11.58
C ALA A 521 4.64 33.94 11.23
N LYS A 522 5.74 33.54 11.90
CA LYS A 522 7.12 33.94 11.55
C LYS A 522 7.52 33.51 10.14
N HIS A 523 6.83 32.52 9.57
CA HIS A 523 7.19 31.91 8.29
C HIS A 523 6.11 31.99 7.20
N LYS A 524 4.86 32.31 7.57
CA LYS A 524 3.76 32.72 6.68
C LYS A 524 4.14 34.06 6.08
N GLN A 525 3.77 34.21 4.81
CA GLN A 525 3.91 35.37 3.94
C GLN A 525 4.33 36.66 4.67
N LEU A 526 5.53 37.14 4.31
CA LEU A 526 6.03 38.50 4.55
C LEU A 526 5.50 39.17 5.82
N ASN A 527 5.82 38.64 7.00
CA ASN A 527 5.63 39.38 8.24
C ASN A 527 6.86 40.25 8.56
N ALA A 528 6.57 41.37 9.23
CA ALA A 528 7.45 42.22 10.04
C ALA A 528 8.91 41.78 10.21
N GLY A 529 9.41 41.51 11.41
CA GLY A 529 9.48 40.12 11.86
C GLY A 529 10.53 39.35 11.05
N TYR A 530 10.07 38.73 9.97
CA TYR A 530 10.91 37.97 9.05
C TYR A 530 11.73 38.86 8.12
N LEU A 531 11.11 39.85 7.47
CA LEU A 531 11.83 40.81 6.62
C LEU A 531 12.97 41.50 7.38
N SER A 532 12.81 41.75 8.69
CA SER A 532 13.83 42.45 9.52
C SER A 532 15.09 41.64 9.69
N LYS A 533 14.96 40.32 9.65
CA LYS A 533 16.09 39.39 9.82
C LYS A 533 16.87 39.20 8.52
N LEU A 534 16.26 39.50 7.37
CA LEU A 534 16.92 39.43 6.05
C LEU A 534 17.85 40.62 5.80
N PHE A 535 17.74 41.68 6.60
CA PHE A 535 18.65 42.81 6.56
C PHE A 535 19.88 42.52 7.45
N PRO A 536 21.11 42.58 6.90
CA PRO A 536 22.30 42.32 7.70
C PRO A 536 22.48 43.38 8.80
N GLU A 537 22.68 42.92 10.05
CA GLU A 537 22.85 43.75 11.25
C GLU A 537 24.00 44.77 11.15
N ASN A 538 24.96 44.54 10.24
CA ASN A 538 26.15 45.38 10.06
C ASN A 538 25.95 46.56 9.09
N ASN A 539 24.83 46.62 8.38
CA ASN A 539 24.44 47.86 7.72
C ASN A 539 23.73 48.71 8.78
N VAL A 540 24.53 49.53 9.48
CA VAL A 540 24.00 50.62 10.30
C VAL A 540 23.16 51.49 9.37
N LEU A 541 21.87 51.19 9.28
CA LEU A 541 20.88 52.11 8.76
C LEU A 541 21.11 53.41 9.56
N PRO A 542 21.33 54.56 8.90
CA PRO A 542 21.60 55.82 9.58
C PRO A 542 20.61 55.99 10.74
N GLN A 543 21.04 56.45 11.91
CA GLN A 543 20.14 56.61 13.07
C GLN A 543 18.94 57.55 12.77
N ASP A 544 19.04 58.34 11.70
CA ASP A 544 17.99 59.21 11.15
C ASP A 544 17.18 58.57 9.99
N PHE A 545 17.31 57.26 9.74
CA PHE A 545 16.56 56.48 8.76
C PHE A 545 15.55 55.58 9.50
N PRO A 546 14.44 56.14 10.01
CA PRO A 546 13.65 55.51 11.05
C PRO A 546 12.74 54.48 10.44
N ASN A 547 13.05 53.19 10.55
CA ASN A 547 12.09 52.12 10.22
C ASN A 547 11.43 52.27 8.84
N LYS A 548 11.85 53.18 7.94
CA LYS A 548 10.98 53.73 6.89
C LYS A 548 10.96 52.81 5.70
N ILE A 549 12.13 52.35 5.27
CA ILE A 549 12.26 51.27 4.26
C ILE A 549 11.57 50.00 4.76
N PHE A 550 11.70 49.72 6.06
CA PHE A 550 11.06 48.59 6.71
C PHE A 550 9.53 48.71 6.72
N TYR A 551 8.98 49.84 7.18
CA TYR A 551 7.57 50.23 7.18
C TYR A 551 7.01 50.35 5.76
N MET A 552 7.85 50.75 4.78
CA MET A 552 7.61 50.80 3.34
C MET A 552 7.67 49.43 2.65
N MET A 553 8.04 48.37 3.36
CA MET A 553 7.85 46.99 2.93
C MET A 553 6.76 46.29 3.76
N HIS A 554 6.52 46.74 5.00
CA HIS A 554 5.68 46.13 6.02
C HIS A 554 4.18 46.44 5.90
N TYR A 555 3.81 47.54 5.25
CA TYR A 555 2.41 47.90 4.92
C TYR A 555 2.26 48.32 3.44
N GLY A 556 3.20 47.88 2.59
CA GLY A 556 3.46 48.42 1.26
C GLY A 556 4.53 49.52 1.34
N ILE A 557 5.04 50.07 0.23
CA ILE A 557 4.19 50.63 -0.81
C ILE A 557 2.92 51.25 -0.16
N GLY A 558 3.13 51.84 1.02
CA GLY A 558 2.14 52.34 1.96
C GLY A 558 2.47 53.80 2.30
N HIS A 559 3.30 54.44 1.47
CA HIS A 559 2.93 55.79 1.07
C HIS A 559 1.61 55.64 0.31
N ARG A 560 0.63 56.54 0.53
CA ARG A 560 -0.65 56.53 -0.20
C ARG A 560 -0.49 56.59 -1.74
N ASN A 561 0.74 56.68 -2.26
CA ASN A 561 1.07 56.57 -3.68
C ASN A 561 2.58 56.28 -3.89
N VAL A 562 2.97 55.14 -4.50
CA VAL A 562 4.38 54.86 -4.92
C VAL A 562 4.89 55.92 -5.90
N LEU A 563 3.96 56.61 -6.56
CA LEU A 563 4.22 57.66 -7.54
C LEU A 563 4.96 58.86 -6.93
N ASP A 564 4.77 59.14 -5.63
CA ASP A 564 5.31 60.34 -4.96
C ASP A 564 6.76 60.18 -4.46
N LEU A 565 7.38 59.03 -4.71
CA LEU A 565 8.74 58.76 -4.23
C LEU A 565 9.80 59.53 -5.04
N SER A 566 10.71 60.20 -4.32
CA SER A 566 11.89 60.84 -4.93
C SER A 566 12.87 59.81 -5.51
N ILE A 567 13.70 60.23 -6.47
CA ILE A 567 14.70 59.35 -7.13
C ILE A 567 15.62 58.69 -6.10
N LYS A 568 16.17 59.47 -5.16
CA LYS A 568 17.08 58.96 -4.11
C LYS A 568 16.42 57.86 -3.26
N ILE A 569 15.15 58.05 -2.90
CA ILE A 569 14.40 57.05 -2.14
C ILE A 569 14.17 55.77 -2.97
N LYS A 570 13.93 55.91 -4.28
CA LYS A 570 13.80 54.75 -5.18
C LYS A 570 15.11 53.96 -5.28
N GLU A 571 16.24 54.65 -5.42
CA GLU A 571 17.58 54.03 -5.43
C GLU A 571 17.88 53.31 -4.12
N ASP A 572 17.61 53.94 -2.97
CA ASP A 572 17.79 53.35 -1.65
C ASP A 572 16.92 52.09 -1.50
N ILE A 573 15.64 52.14 -1.90
CA ILE A 573 14.76 50.97 -1.90
C ILE A 573 15.34 49.87 -2.80
N SER A 574 15.80 50.22 -4.01
CA SER A 574 16.31 49.23 -4.95
C SER A 574 17.55 48.50 -4.41
N ALA A 575 18.47 49.21 -3.77
CA ALA A 575 19.67 48.63 -3.17
C ALA A 575 19.37 47.71 -1.97
N HIS A 576 18.35 48.05 -1.16
CA HIS A 576 17.96 47.25 0.00
C HIS A 576 17.11 46.03 -0.39
N LEU A 577 16.33 46.13 -1.47
CA LEU A 577 15.47 45.05 -1.95
C LEU A 577 16.28 44.00 -2.74
N ALA A 578 17.36 44.40 -3.40
CA ALA A 578 18.28 43.56 -4.18
C ALA A 578 18.61 42.19 -3.53
N PRO A 579 19.16 42.12 -2.29
CA PRO A 579 19.49 40.85 -1.65
C PRO A 579 18.27 40.07 -1.09
N VAL A 580 17.09 40.68 -1.04
CA VAL A 580 15.88 40.07 -0.44
C VAL A 580 15.06 39.31 -1.49
N LEU A 581 15.02 39.79 -2.74
CA LEU A 581 14.20 39.23 -3.82
C LEU A 581 14.44 37.73 -4.07
N VAL A 582 15.66 37.28 -3.81
CA VAL A 582 16.11 35.89 -3.96
C VAL A 582 15.49 34.93 -2.92
N SER A 583 15.08 35.46 -1.77
CA SER A 583 14.48 34.71 -0.64
C SER A 583 12.95 34.71 -0.65
N LEU A 584 12.34 35.44 -1.59
CA LEU A 584 10.88 35.53 -1.73
C LEU A 584 10.37 34.38 -2.55
N THR A 585 9.29 33.72 -2.12
CA THR A 585 8.64 32.66 -2.91
C THR A 585 7.68 33.23 -3.97
N GLU A 586 7.20 32.40 -4.91
CA GLU A 586 6.31 32.86 -5.99
C GLU A 586 5.04 33.56 -5.46
N SER A 587 4.41 32.99 -4.42
CA SER A 587 3.23 33.59 -3.79
C SER A 587 3.54 34.97 -3.17
N GLU A 588 4.73 35.15 -2.61
CA GLU A 588 5.17 36.43 -2.05
C GLU A 588 5.46 37.46 -3.14
N TRP A 589 6.04 37.02 -4.26
CA TRP A 589 6.17 37.84 -5.47
C TRP A 589 4.80 38.32 -5.98
N LYS A 590 3.79 37.45 -6.04
CA LYS A 590 2.42 37.86 -6.45
C LYS A 590 1.81 38.85 -5.47
N MET A 591 1.91 38.59 -4.17
CA MET A 591 1.41 39.46 -3.12
C MET A 591 1.99 40.88 -3.21
N MET A 592 3.29 41.00 -3.51
CA MET A 592 3.95 42.28 -3.74
C MET A 592 3.34 43.11 -4.89
N PHE A 593 2.72 42.50 -5.90
CA PHE A 593 2.11 43.22 -7.03
C PHE A 593 0.57 43.25 -6.97
N GLU A 594 -0.06 42.40 -6.17
CA GLU A 594 -1.52 42.36 -6.00
C GLU A 594 -2.02 43.34 -4.95
N VAL A 595 -1.38 43.37 -3.78
CA VAL A 595 -1.79 44.22 -2.64
C VAL A 595 -1.34 45.67 -2.83
N LEU A 596 -0.25 45.87 -3.57
CA LEU A 596 0.52 47.12 -3.56
C LEU A 596 0.44 47.94 -4.86
N ALA A 597 -0.02 47.33 -5.96
CA ALA A 597 -0.17 48.01 -7.24
C ALA A 597 -1.60 47.83 -7.76
N SER A 598 -2.53 48.56 -7.12
CA SER A 598 -3.95 48.54 -7.47
C SER A 598 -4.23 49.29 -8.79
N SER A 599 -3.41 50.30 -9.09
CA SER A 599 -3.45 51.06 -10.34
C SER A 599 -2.29 50.69 -11.28
N PHE A 600 -2.50 50.87 -12.59
CA PHE A 600 -1.48 50.64 -13.62
C PHE A 600 -0.23 51.52 -13.41
N SER A 601 -0.40 52.76 -12.98
CA SER A 601 0.69 53.70 -12.69
C SER A 601 1.59 53.25 -11.54
N GLU A 602 1.02 52.73 -10.45
CA GLU A 602 1.78 52.19 -9.33
C GLU A 602 2.55 50.93 -9.75
N PHE A 603 1.92 50.09 -10.58
CA PHE A 603 2.56 48.89 -11.13
C PHE A 603 3.85 49.22 -11.89
N ILE A 604 3.84 50.25 -12.74
CA ILE A 604 5.01 50.65 -13.53
C ILE A 604 6.18 51.05 -12.62
N VAL A 605 5.91 51.91 -11.63
CA VAL A 605 6.98 52.41 -10.75
C VAL A 605 7.55 51.26 -9.93
N LEU A 606 6.70 50.37 -9.42
CA LEU A 606 7.14 49.18 -8.70
C LEU A 606 7.95 48.22 -9.58
N PHE A 607 7.49 47.98 -10.82
CA PHE A 607 8.20 47.16 -11.79
C PHE A 607 9.62 47.69 -12.04
N HIS A 608 9.79 49.00 -12.18
CA HIS A 608 11.11 49.60 -12.38
C HIS A 608 12.00 49.46 -11.14
N ILE A 609 11.50 49.76 -9.95
CA ILE A 609 12.25 49.59 -8.68
C ILE A 609 12.77 48.15 -8.54
N ILE A 610 11.90 47.16 -8.79
CA ILE A 610 12.24 45.74 -8.70
C ILE A 610 13.22 45.33 -9.80
N SER A 611 13.00 45.76 -11.04
CA SER A 611 13.92 45.45 -12.15
C SER A 611 15.33 46.01 -11.87
N ASP A 612 15.39 47.21 -11.28
CA ASP A 612 16.65 47.84 -10.88
C ASP A 612 17.33 47.05 -9.76
N SER A 613 16.58 46.60 -8.75
CA SER A 613 17.07 45.70 -7.69
C SER A 613 17.63 44.39 -8.24
N VAL A 614 16.96 43.78 -9.22
CA VAL A 614 17.41 42.52 -9.84
C VAL A 614 18.76 42.74 -10.53
N LEU A 615 18.87 43.79 -11.34
CA LEU A 615 20.11 44.05 -12.06
C LEU A 615 21.25 44.47 -11.12
N LEU A 616 20.96 45.25 -10.06
CA LEU A 616 21.92 45.60 -9.01
C LEU A 616 22.50 44.37 -8.32
N TYR A 617 21.65 43.44 -7.88
CA TYR A 617 22.12 42.24 -7.18
C TYR A 617 22.87 41.29 -8.11
N LYS A 618 22.44 41.20 -9.37
CA LYS A 618 23.17 40.45 -10.38
C LYS A 618 24.60 40.99 -10.56
N CYS A 619 24.76 42.31 -10.70
CA CYS A 619 26.07 42.94 -10.78
C CYS A 619 26.93 42.62 -9.56
N TYR A 620 26.34 42.68 -8.36
CA TYR A 620 27.01 42.26 -7.14
C TYR A 620 27.47 40.78 -7.21
N LEU A 621 26.60 39.85 -7.58
CA LEU A 621 26.99 38.42 -7.70
C LEU A 621 28.08 38.19 -8.75
N ASP A 622 28.04 38.91 -9.87
CA ASP A 622 29.05 38.85 -10.93
C ASP A 622 30.42 39.37 -10.42
N GLU A 623 30.44 40.47 -9.65
CA GLU A 623 31.66 41.03 -9.05
C GLU A 623 32.35 40.07 -8.07
N TYR A 624 31.58 39.24 -7.37
CA TYR A 624 32.08 38.23 -6.43
C TYR A 624 32.37 36.86 -7.09
N ASN A 625 32.40 36.79 -8.43
CA ASN A 625 32.63 35.57 -9.21
C ASN A 625 31.61 34.43 -8.96
N LEU A 626 30.38 34.74 -8.55
CA LEU A 626 29.30 33.77 -8.32
C LEU A 626 28.42 33.60 -9.56
N GLN A 627 29.02 33.24 -10.70
CA GLN A 627 28.33 33.23 -12.00
C GLN A 627 27.11 32.29 -12.06
N SER A 628 27.18 31.11 -11.44
CA SER A 628 26.05 30.15 -11.42
C SER A 628 24.87 30.67 -10.60
N SER A 629 25.14 31.29 -9.45
CA SER A 629 24.13 31.91 -8.60
C SER A 629 23.55 33.18 -9.22
N SER A 630 24.38 33.98 -9.92
CA SER A 630 23.95 35.15 -10.71
C SER A 630 22.91 34.80 -11.78
N GLN A 631 23.19 33.74 -12.56
CA GLN A 631 22.27 33.27 -13.60
C GLN A 631 20.99 32.67 -13.00
N SER A 632 21.12 31.79 -11.99
CA SER A 632 19.97 31.22 -11.29
C SER A 632 19.07 32.32 -10.70
N TYR A 633 19.66 33.34 -10.09
CA TYR A 633 18.96 34.48 -9.51
C TYR A 633 18.22 35.30 -10.56
N LEU A 634 18.90 35.67 -11.64
CA LEU A 634 18.30 36.42 -12.75
C LEU A 634 17.15 35.61 -13.38
N SER A 635 17.35 34.30 -13.56
CA SER A 635 16.35 33.37 -14.10
C SER A 635 15.09 33.33 -13.23
N TYR A 636 15.26 33.14 -11.92
CA TYR A 636 14.14 33.14 -10.98
C TYR A 636 13.36 34.45 -10.96
N CYS A 637 14.05 35.58 -10.81
CA CYS A 637 13.42 36.88 -10.77
C CYS A 637 12.68 37.20 -12.08
N THR A 638 13.32 36.91 -13.22
CA THR A 638 12.71 37.12 -14.54
C THR A 638 11.50 36.23 -14.74
N SER A 639 11.54 34.98 -14.29
CA SER A 639 10.41 34.04 -14.34
C SER A 639 9.20 34.57 -13.54
N ASN A 640 9.42 35.03 -12.30
CA ASN A 640 8.34 35.58 -11.48
C ASN A 640 7.77 36.89 -12.06
N ILE A 641 8.63 37.79 -12.54
CA ILE A 641 8.21 39.02 -13.24
C ILE A 641 7.36 38.67 -14.46
N CYS A 642 7.75 37.68 -15.26
CA CYS A 642 6.97 37.25 -16.43
C CYS A 642 5.59 36.69 -16.03
N LYS A 643 5.49 35.91 -14.95
CA LYS A 643 4.21 35.39 -14.43
C LYS A 643 3.30 36.54 -14.00
N ILE A 644 3.81 37.48 -13.21
CA ILE A 644 3.06 38.66 -12.76
C ILE A 644 2.56 39.50 -13.94
N LEU A 645 3.43 39.73 -14.94
CA LEU A 645 3.05 40.45 -16.15
C LEU A 645 1.95 39.70 -16.92
N ASN A 646 2.06 38.38 -17.07
CA ASN A 646 1.04 37.58 -17.74
C ASN A 646 -0.34 37.70 -17.08
N ASP A 647 -0.39 37.79 -15.76
CA ASP A 647 -1.63 37.89 -14.99
C ASP A 647 -2.21 39.31 -15.07
N LYS A 648 -1.37 40.34 -14.89
CA LYS A 648 -1.80 41.75 -14.82
C LYS A 648 -2.11 42.37 -16.19
N THR A 649 -1.37 42.00 -17.25
CA THR A 649 -1.50 42.60 -18.60
C THR A 649 -2.90 42.48 -19.20
N SER A 650 -3.66 41.44 -18.81
CA SER A 650 -5.04 41.24 -19.26
C SER A 650 -6.00 42.36 -18.82
N SER A 651 -5.63 43.14 -17.80
CA SER A 651 -6.44 44.24 -17.24
C SER A 651 -6.02 45.63 -17.71
N TRP A 652 -5.00 45.74 -18.57
CA TRP A 652 -4.42 47.03 -18.97
C TRP A 652 -5.20 47.66 -20.12
N ASN A 653 -5.50 48.95 -20.00
CA ASN A 653 -6.19 49.73 -21.02
C ASN A 653 -5.23 50.17 -22.15
N GLU A 654 -5.78 50.44 -23.33
CA GLU A 654 -5.03 50.84 -24.53
C GLU A 654 -4.38 52.24 -24.46
N THR A 655 -4.59 53.00 -23.39
CA THR A 655 -4.12 54.40 -23.24
C THR A 655 -2.69 54.54 -22.71
N ASP A 656 -2.07 53.43 -22.29
CA ASP A 656 -0.88 53.42 -21.44
C ASP A 656 0.43 52.99 -22.17
N GLN A 657 0.45 53.12 -23.49
CA GLN A 657 1.39 52.44 -24.39
C GLN A 657 2.86 52.84 -24.24
N CYS A 658 3.17 54.09 -23.90
CA CYS A 658 4.56 54.54 -23.75
C CYS A 658 5.25 53.83 -22.59
N GLU A 659 4.55 53.64 -21.48
CA GLU A 659 5.06 52.93 -20.32
C GLU A 659 5.10 51.42 -20.56
N THR A 660 4.13 50.85 -21.29
CA THR A 660 4.19 49.44 -21.73
C THR A 660 5.43 49.15 -22.58
N VAL A 661 5.84 50.08 -23.45
CA VAL A 661 7.08 49.97 -24.23
C VAL A 661 8.32 49.99 -23.33
N LYS A 662 8.35 50.83 -22.28
CA LYS A 662 9.47 50.84 -21.32
C LYS A 662 9.57 49.54 -20.54
N ILE A 663 8.43 48.98 -20.11
CA ILE A 663 8.36 47.65 -19.47
C ILE A 663 8.90 46.57 -20.42
N PHE A 664 8.46 46.59 -21.68
CA PHE A 664 8.91 45.65 -22.70
C PHE A 664 10.43 45.72 -22.91
N LEU A 665 11.00 46.91 -23.08
CA LEU A 665 12.44 47.08 -23.26
C LEU A 665 13.23 46.59 -22.05
N ARG A 666 12.78 46.90 -20.83
CA ARG A 666 13.45 46.47 -19.60
C ARG A 666 13.45 44.94 -19.49
N LEU A 667 12.32 44.31 -19.81
CA LEU A 667 12.21 42.85 -19.83
C LEU A 667 13.11 42.23 -20.92
N CYS A 668 13.21 42.83 -22.10
CA CYS A 668 14.15 42.41 -23.14
C CYS A 668 15.62 42.48 -22.67
N THR A 669 15.98 43.51 -21.90
CA THR A 669 17.33 43.63 -21.32
C THR A 669 17.61 42.52 -20.33
N MET A 670 16.71 42.27 -19.38
CA MET A 670 16.86 41.18 -18.40
C MET A 670 16.99 39.81 -19.08
N ILE A 671 16.13 39.53 -20.07
CA ILE A 671 16.17 38.27 -20.82
C ILE A 671 17.42 38.16 -21.72
N GLY A 672 17.92 39.29 -22.23
CA GLY A 672 19.17 39.34 -23.01
C GLY A 672 20.41 38.97 -22.20
N GLU A 673 20.32 38.99 -20.88
CA GLU A 673 21.39 38.61 -19.94
C GLU A 673 21.29 37.16 -19.42
N LEU A 674 20.19 36.46 -19.71
CA LEU A 674 20.02 35.04 -19.36
C LEU A 674 20.78 34.12 -20.31
N ASN A 675 21.16 32.94 -19.82
CA ASN A 675 21.68 31.85 -20.64
C ASN A 675 20.57 31.12 -21.43
N THR A 676 20.92 30.50 -22.56
CA THR A 676 19.96 29.92 -23.53
C THR A 676 19.05 28.84 -22.92
N ILE A 677 19.59 28.03 -22.00
CA ILE A 677 18.88 26.90 -21.35
C ILE A 677 17.77 27.39 -20.41
N GLU A 678 17.97 28.52 -19.75
CA GLU A 678 17.00 29.07 -18.79
C GLU A 678 15.84 29.77 -19.51
N VAL A 679 16.12 30.35 -20.67
CA VAL A 679 15.13 31.08 -21.47
C VAL A 679 14.07 30.16 -22.06
N GLU A 680 14.41 28.89 -22.35
CA GLU A 680 13.46 27.87 -22.83
C GLU A 680 12.52 27.36 -21.74
N LYS A 681 12.94 27.40 -20.46
CA LYS A 681 12.17 26.85 -19.33
C LYS A 681 11.11 27.80 -18.79
N HIS A 682 11.31 29.11 -18.91
CA HIS A 682 10.45 30.11 -18.28
C HIS A 682 9.59 30.78 -19.35
N CYS A 683 8.30 31.04 -19.06
CA CYS A 683 7.25 31.56 -19.97
C CYS A 683 7.50 33.00 -20.52
N THR A 684 8.76 33.33 -20.78
CA THR A 684 9.30 34.59 -21.29
C THR A 684 8.72 34.99 -22.64
N SER A 685 8.51 34.00 -23.53
CA SER A 685 7.90 34.23 -24.85
C SER A 685 6.44 34.67 -24.75
N VAL A 686 5.68 34.10 -23.80
CA VAL A 686 4.26 34.44 -23.59
C VAL A 686 4.11 35.86 -23.08
N ALA A 687 4.89 36.24 -22.06
CA ALA A 687 4.86 37.59 -21.50
C ALA A 687 5.27 38.66 -22.53
N LEU A 688 6.36 38.41 -23.27
CA LEU A 688 6.80 39.32 -24.32
C LEU A 688 5.79 39.44 -25.46
N ASN A 689 5.15 38.33 -25.88
CA ASN A 689 4.13 38.36 -26.91
C ASN A 689 2.87 39.10 -26.47
N LYS A 690 2.41 38.93 -25.21
CA LYS A 690 1.27 39.68 -24.66
C LYS A 690 1.55 41.19 -24.61
N LEU A 691 2.75 41.58 -24.14
CA LEU A 691 3.15 42.99 -24.15
C LEU A 691 3.17 43.54 -25.58
N LEU A 692 3.72 42.80 -26.55
CA LEU A 692 3.71 43.19 -27.96
C LEU A 692 2.31 43.35 -28.55
N GLU A 693 1.37 42.47 -28.17
CA GLU A 693 -0.02 42.58 -28.62
C GLU A 693 -0.64 43.90 -28.16
N ILE A 694 -0.53 44.24 -26.87
CA ILE A 694 -1.02 45.50 -26.29
C ILE A 694 -0.39 46.71 -26.97
N ILE A 695 0.93 46.65 -27.15
CA ILE A 695 1.76 47.66 -27.82
C ILE A 695 1.27 47.87 -29.28
N SER A 696 0.95 46.79 -30.00
CA SER A 696 0.60 46.84 -31.43
C SER A 696 -0.80 47.37 -31.77
N LYS A 697 -1.79 47.30 -30.86
CA LYS A 697 -3.21 47.62 -31.15
C LYS A 697 -3.51 49.07 -31.61
N LYS A 698 -2.61 50.05 -31.42
CA LYS A 698 -2.78 51.42 -31.98
C LYS A 698 -1.56 52.03 -32.71
N ASN A 699 -0.38 51.42 -32.62
CA ASN A 699 0.88 52.03 -33.11
C ASN A 699 1.48 51.32 -34.33
N SER A 700 0.75 50.42 -34.98
CA SER A 700 1.25 49.62 -36.12
C SER A 700 1.80 50.45 -37.28
N SER A 701 1.47 51.75 -37.35
CA SER A 701 1.87 52.70 -38.40
C SER A 701 2.97 53.72 -38.01
N ARG A 702 3.43 53.79 -36.75
CA ARG A 702 4.44 54.79 -36.32
C ARG A 702 5.88 54.25 -36.47
N VAL A 703 6.69 54.91 -37.29
CA VAL A 703 8.07 54.49 -37.63
C VAL A 703 9.00 54.44 -36.41
N GLU A 704 8.98 55.47 -35.56
CA GLU A 704 9.82 55.55 -34.34
C GLU A 704 9.52 54.39 -33.37
N PHE A 705 8.26 54.02 -33.26
CA PHE A 705 7.82 52.93 -32.42
C PHE A 705 8.29 51.57 -32.94
N ILE A 706 8.21 51.35 -34.27
CA ILE A 706 8.75 50.15 -34.90
C ILE A 706 10.26 50.04 -34.64
N GLN A 707 10.99 51.16 -34.69
CA GLN A 707 12.43 51.20 -34.41
C GLN A 707 12.74 50.82 -32.95
N ILE A 708 12.01 51.38 -31.98
CA ILE A 708 12.21 51.11 -30.55
C ILE A 708 11.92 49.63 -30.21
N VAL A 709 10.79 49.10 -30.66
CA VAL A 709 10.43 47.69 -30.43
C VAL A 709 11.42 46.75 -31.13
N SER A 710 11.85 47.09 -32.35
CA SER A 710 12.87 46.29 -33.07
C SER A 710 14.22 46.30 -32.36
N ALA A 711 14.61 47.43 -31.76
CA ALA A 711 15.83 47.52 -30.95
C ALA A 711 15.73 46.62 -29.71
N GLY A 712 14.59 46.61 -29.00
CA GLY A 712 14.33 45.69 -27.89
C GLY A 712 14.45 44.21 -28.29
N ILE A 713 13.84 43.83 -29.42
CA ILE A 713 13.95 42.46 -29.96
C ILE A 713 15.41 42.11 -30.29
N PHE A 714 16.22 43.08 -30.74
CA PHE A 714 17.62 42.86 -31.07
C PHE A 714 18.52 42.64 -29.85
N ILE A 715 18.16 43.21 -28.69
CA ILE A 715 18.86 43.01 -27.41
C ILE A 715 18.78 41.54 -26.96
N ILE A 716 17.70 40.82 -27.29
CA ILE A 716 17.54 39.40 -26.96
C ILE A 716 18.56 38.57 -27.73
N LYS A 717 19.60 38.06 -27.06
CA LYS A 717 20.68 37.27 -27.68
C LYS A 717 20.22 35.92 -28.24
N HIS A 718 19.09 35.39 -27.75
CA HIS A 718 18.57 34.05 -28.06
C HIS A 718 17.83 33.99 -29.39
N SER A 719 18.39 33.28 -30.38
CA SER A 719 17.90 33.24 -31.76
C SER A 719 16.48 32.68 -31.90
N PHE A 720 16.13 31.63 -31.16
CA PHE A 720 14.79 31.03 -31.19
C PHE A 720 13.72 31.99 -30.64
N LEU A 721 13.99 32.61 -29.47
CA LEU A 721 13.08 33.54 -28.82
C LEU A 721 12.93 34.81 -29.66
N ARG A 722 14.06 35.35 -30.16
CA ARG A 722 14.09 36.47 -31.11
C ARG A 722 13.26 36.18 -32.36
N LYS A 723 13.35 34.97 -32.93
CA LYS A 723 12.56 34.55 -34.10
C LYS A 723 11.07 34.44 -33.77
N SER A 724 10.72 33.86 -32.63
CA SER A 724 9.32 33.75 -32.16
C SER A 724 8.67 35.13 -32.00
N ILE A 725 9.33 36.03 -31.28
CA ILE A 725 8.87 37.40 -31.01
C ILE A 725 8.82 38.22 -32.30
N LYS A 726 9.83 38.09 -33.18
CA LYS A 726 9.85 38.74 -34.49
C LYS A 726 8.69 38.27 -35.38
N ASN A 727 8.34 36.98 -35.34
CA ASN A 727 7.20 36.42 -36.07
C ASN A 727 5.86 36.93 -35.52
N SER A 728 5.72 37.04 -34.19
CA SER A 728 4.53 37.65 -33.58
C SER A 728 4.40 39.12 -33.99
N PHE A 729 5.51 39.88 -33.90
CA PHE A 729 5.54 41.29 -34.28
C PHE A 729 5.28 41.51 -35.78
N SER A 730 5.76 40.63 -36.67
CA SER A 730 5.48 40.73 -38.11
C SER A 730 4.05 40.37 -38.46
N LYS A 731 3.44 39.38 -37.79
CA LYS A 731 2.01 39.04 -37.96
C LYS A 731 1.10 40.21 -37.57
N LEU A 732 1.45 40.93 -36.50
CA LEU A 732 0.73 42.12 -36.04
C LEU A 732 0.85 43.32 -37.00
N LYS A 733 1.92 43.39 -37.80
CA LYS A 733 2.05 44.38 -38.89
C LYS A 733 1.13 44.08 -40.07
N CYS A 734 0.89 42.80 -40.38
CA CYS A 734 0.08 42.39 -41.53
C CYS A 734 -1.44 42.45 -41.28
N SER A 735 -1.90 42.55 -40.03
CA SER A 735 -3.33 42.61 -39.69
C SER A 735 -3.92 44.02 -39.61
N THR A 736 -3.18 45.06 -40.04
CA THR A 736 -3.63 46.47 -40.04
C THR A 736 -3.58 47.14 -41.41
N SER A 737 -3.57 46.34 -42.48
CA SER A 737 -3.80 46.81 -43.85
C SER A 737 -5.25 46.51 -44.26
N ASP A 738 -6.18 47.29 -43.71
CA ASP A 738 -7.50 47.58 -44.29
C ASP A 738 -7.82 49.06 -44.06
#